data_AF-A0A8S4RH02-F1
#
_entry.id   AF-A0A8S4RH02-F1
#
_cell.length_a   1.000
_cell.length_b   1.000
_cell.length_c   1.000
_cell.angle_alpha   90.00
_cell.angle_beta   90.00
_cell.angle_gamma   90.00
#
_symmetry.space_group_name_H-M   'P 1'
#
loop_
_entity.id
_entity.type
_entity.pdbx_description
1 polymer ?
#
loop_
_entity_poly.entity_id
_entity_poly.type
_entity_poly.pdbx_seq_one_letter_code
_entity_poly.pdbx_strand_id
1 'polypeptide(L)'
;MLISTTSELENACEELMAKDPKFIAVDTEFIRNNLTYYPRLSLIQISYGEKSFIVDVLVPGIDLSLIKKIMLNREITKVFHSCRQDIESLLTVLKCVPTPIFDTQVAAMFCHYYHDFIGYSKVVEQYQGVALDKIKAKNSDWLKRPLSEDQLDYAVNDVIHLYDLHQILCNKLEENNRMGWFQEEMESIVDVNKYLHNPKDAWKRIKFNYEANPRLMLTVKAVSEWQETLAQRYNINRNKVVNNAVITGLIEKNVEHIDDILDDLKRNTKNIKEEDLLEFIDIFNENEKEFVQQNYTLSDNYDKSVFDILSIILESKCKENNISRKLVSSKDELAGSISGKIDKLFKGWRYDFFGRSVESFLNAGSRFEILMIKKIAISGKEVWPIIEGGKGIAVSDGRSSGAFAAADAVGTFSGANAKLIDDNGELVPLIYKGKTRNEKHEELIKYSIEAGVSQAKIANEISKGRGRIHMNVLWEMGAAEQVLHGILEKAKGLVHGITCGAGMPYRLGEIAAKYQVYYYPIISSARAFKALWKRAYQKISSFLLGGVVYEDPWLAGGHNGLSNSEDPELLQAPFERVAELRSFMNEIGLAETPIVMAGGVWHLKDWEHWFENSQIGPIAFQFGTRPLLTKESPISTEWKKKLLTLEEGDVFLNKFSPTGFYSSAVRNSFIYELQERNSRQMKFSENVSGEFNNEFAMGSRGRKIYLTAKDKELANAWIKAGYTEVMKTPDTTVIFVTPGKFAEIRQDQINCMGCLSHCLFSNWKDHGDHSTGRKPDPRSFCIQKTLQNIVHDGNVENELMFSGHNVYRFKQDPFYENGYVPTVKELVERILTGY
;
A
#
# COMPACT_ATOMS: atom_id res chain seq x y z
N MET A 1 -9.87 7.51 51.23
CA MET A 1 -9.70 7.01 52.62
C MET A 1 -8.25 6.61 52.86
N LEU A 2 -7.63 7.05 53.97
CA LEU A 2 -6.29 6.55 54.36
C LEU A 2 -6.45 5.23 55.12
N ILE A 3 -5.72 4.21 54.70
CA ILE A 3 -5.71 2.87 55.29
C ILE A 3 -4.47 2.75 56.16
N SER A 4 -4.69 2.51 57.46
CA SER A 4 -3.64 2.45 58.47
C SER A 4 -3.63 1.15 59.29
N THR A 5 -4.53 0.21 58.99
CA THR A 5 -4.58 -1.12 59.61
C THR A 5 -4.90 -2.20 58.59
N THR A 6 -4.55 -3.46 58.91
CA THR A 6 -4.88 -4.62 58.05
C THR A 6 -6.40 -4.81 57.89
N SER A 7 -7.20 -4.59 58.95
CA SER A 7 -8.65 -4.76 58.86
C SER A 7 -9.32 -3.69 57.97
N GLU A 8 -8.82 -2.44 58.01
CA GLU A 8 -9.26 -1.41 57.05
C GLU A 8 -8.90 -1.79 55.62
N LEU A 9 -7.71 -2.38 55.41
CA LEU A 9 -7.25 -2.84 54.12
C LEU A 9 -8.09 -4.00 53.57
N GLU A 10 -8.40 -5.00 54.41
CA GLU A 10 -9.30 -6.13 54.07
C GLU A 10 -10.65 -5.62 53.60
N ASN A 11 -11.31 -4.76 54.40
CA ASN A 11 -12.61 -4.19 54.05
C ASN A 11 -12.56 -3.41 52.71
N ALA A 12 -11.51 -2.61 52.50
CA ALA A 12 -11.35 -1.86 51.25
C ALA A 12 -11.12 -2.77 50.04
N CYS A 13 -10.35 -3.85 50.19
CA CYS A 13 -10.10 -4.81 49.13
C CYS A 13 -11.35 -5.65 48.83
N GLU A 14 -12.09 -6.10 49.85
CA GLU A 14 -13.36 -6.81 49.68
C GLU A 14 -14.40 -5.94 48.97
N GLU A 15 -14.53 -4.67 49.35
CA GLU A 15 -15.42 -3.73 48.67
C GLU A 15 -15.04 -3.54 47.19
N LEU A 16 -13.75 -3.32 46.91
CA LEU A 16 -13.25 -3.21 45.53
C LEU A 16 -13.58 -4.47 44.72
N MET A 17 -13.29 -5.64 45.27
CA MET A 17 -13.52 -6.91 44.57
C MET A 17 -15.01 -7.20 44.37
N ALA A 18 -15.88 -6.81 45.30
CA ALA A 18 -17.33 -6.96 45.18
C ALA A 18 -17.94 -6.14 44.02
N LYS A 19 -17.25 -5.08 43.58
CA LYS A 19 -17.66 -4.25 42.45
C LYS A 19 -17.28 -4.83 41.08
N ASP A 20 -16.47 -5.89 41.02
CA ASP A 20 -15.95 -6.51 39.79
C ASP A 20 -15.43 -5.51 38.73
N PRO A 21 -14.53 -4.58 39.09
CA PRO A 21 -14.06 -3.56 38.16
C PRO A 21 -13.16 -4.17 37.09
N LYS A 22 -13.34 -3.76 35.82
CA LYS A 22 -12.45 -4.17 34.71
C LYS A 22 -11.06 -3.53 34.77
N PHE A 23 -10.94 -2.41 35.47
CA PHE A 23 -9.66 -1.74 35.68
C PHE A 23 -9.68 -0.91 36.97
N ILE A 24 -8.48 -0.60 37.47
CA ILE A 24 -8.25 0.31 38.58
C ILE A 24 -7.13 1.28 38.23
N ALA A 25 -7.21 2.52 38.68
CA ALA A 25 -6.12 3.47 38.63
C ALA A 25 -5.23 3.31 39.86
N VAL A 26 -3.93 3.27 39.63
CA VAL A 26 -2.91 3.05 40.66
C VAL A 26 -1.81 4.10 40.51
N ASP A 27 -1.39 4.63 41.65
CA ASP A 27 -0.19 5.47 41.74
C ASP A 27 0.63 5.08 42.97
N THR A 28 1.87 5.58 43.06
CA THR A 28 2.71 5.38 44.24
C THR A 28 3.47 6.64 44.66
N GLU A 29 3.71 6.77 45.97
CA GLU A 29 4.65 7.78 46.49
C GLU A 29 5.85 7.12 47.15
N PHE A 30 7.05 7.55 46.78
CA PHE A 30 8.31 6.98 47.25
C PHE A 30 9.43 8.02 47.33
N ILE A 31 10.40 7.78 48.22
CA ILE A 31 11.60 8.60 48.33
C ILE A 31 12.80 7.86 47.74
N ARG A 32 13.49 8.53 46.80
CA ARG A 32 14.87 8.19 46.41
C ARG A 32 15.83 9.19 47.04
N ASN A 33 16.53 8.77 48.08
CA ASN A 33 17.58 9.57 48.69
C ASN A 33 18.96 9.18 48.14
N ASN A 34 19.98 9.95 48.49
CA ASN A 34 21.37 9.72 48.08
C ASN A 34 22.10 8.67 48.97
N LEU A 35 21.36 7.92 49.80
CA LEU A 35 21.91 6.95 50.75
C LEU A 35 21.64 5.51 50.34
N THR A 36 20.41 5.19 49.92
CA THR A 36 20.01 3.83 49.55
C THR A 36 20.07 3.59 48.04
N TYR A 37 20.18 2.31 47.65
CA TYR A 37 20.12 1.90 46.24
C TYR A 37 18.68 1.85 45.75
N TYR A 38 17.83 1.14 46.51
CA TYR A 38 16.42 0.97 46.17
C TYR A 38 15.57 2.18 46.61
N PRO A 39 14.52 2.53 45.86
CA PRO A 39 13.53 3.52 46.30
C PRO A 39 12.78 3.02 47.55
N ARG A 40 12.39 3.94 48.44
CA ARG A 40 11.59 3.60 49.62
C ARG A 40 10.12 3.96 49.38
N LEU A 41 9.31 2.94 49.08
CA LEU A 41 7.86 3.08 48.91
C LEU A 41 7.21 3.56 50.22
N SER A 42 6.30 4.53 50.10
CA SER A 42 5.65 5.20 51.23
C SER A 42 4.13 5.10 51.17
N LEU A 43 3.52 5.23 49.99
CA LEU A 43 2.08 5.10 49.79
C LEU A 43 1.78 4.33 48.49
N ILE A 44 0.63 3.65 48.48
CA ILE A 44 0.00 3.12 47.27
C ILE A 44 -1.42 3.71 47.21
N GLN A 45 -1.75 4.37 46.11
CA GLN A 45 -3.08 4.93 45.88
C GLN A 45 -3.85 4.05 44.89
N ILE A 46 -5.13 3.80 45.16
CA ILE A 46 -6.01 3.02 44.28
C ILE A 46 -7.35 3.73 44.12
N SER A 47 -7.81 3.86 42.88
CA SER A 47 -9.18 4.27 42.53
C SER A 47 -9.83 3.24 41.61
N TYR A 48 -11.10 2.95 41.86
CA TYR A 48 -11.95 2.12 40.98
C TYR A 48 -13.19 2.90 40.51
N GLY A 49 -13.07 4.22 40.42
CA GLY A 49 -14.12 5.13 39.93
C GLY A 49 -14.93 5.74 41.06
N GLU A 50 -15.82 4.96 41.69
CA GLU A 50 -16.72 5.48 42.73
C GLU A 50 -16.00 5.86 44.02
N LYS A 51 -14.89 5.19 44.34
CA LYS A 51 -14.12 5.38 45.58
C LYS A 51 -12.62 5.23 45.34
N SER A 52 -11.87 5.91 46.20
CA SER A 52 -10.41 5.87 46.23
C SER A 52 -9.89 5.65 47.66
N PHE A 53 -8.81 4.89 47.79
CA PHE A 53 -8.12 4.70 49.05
C PHE A 53 -6.59 4.77 48.89
N ILE A 54 -5.93 5.15 49.98
CA ILE A 54 -4.47 5.30 50.09
C ILE A 54 -4.00 4.30 51.13
N VAL A 55 -3.07 3.43 50.78
CA VAL A 55 -2.45 2.46 51.68
C VAL A 55 -1.12 3.03 52.18
N ASP A 56 -1.01 3.22 53.50
CA ASP A 56 0.26 3.59 54.14
C ASP A 56 1.14 2.35 54.34
N VAL A 57 2.11 2.16 53.44
CA VAL A 57 2.99 0.98 53.48
C VAL A 57 4.04 1.04 54.59
N LEU A 58 4.18 2.18 55.28
CA LEU A 58 5.13 2.34 56.38
C LEU A 58 4.55 1.91 57.74
N VAL A 59 3.25 1.63 57.81
CA VAL A 59 2.62 1.13 59.03
C VAL A 59 3.20 -0.24 59.39
N PRO A 60 3.77 -0.41 60.61
CA PRO A 60 4.28 -1.71 61.04
C PRO A 60 3.17 -2.76 61.10
N GLY A 61 3.40 -3.91 60.44
CA GLY A 61 2.51 -5.07 60.53
C GLY A 61 1.29 -5.07 59.60
N ILE A 62 1.16 -4.07 58.71
CA ILE A 62 0.10 -4.08 57.69
C ILE A 62 0.32 -5.22 56.67
N ASP A 63 -0.69 -6.05 56.42
CA ASP A 63 -0.57 -7.17 55.47
C ASP A 63 -0.77 -6.72 54.02
N LEU A 64 0.33 -6.41 53.35
CA LEU A 64 0.33 -6.01 51.94
C LEU A 64 0.11 -7.18 50.96
N SER A 65 -0.04 -8.42 51.45
CA SER A 65 -0.38 -9.57 50.60
C SER A 65 -1.72 -9.39 49.88
N LEU A 66 -2.64 -8.62 50.48
CA LEU A 66 -3.95 -8.27 49.90
C LEU A 66 -3.79 -7.38 48.66
N ILE A 67 -2.96 -6.34 48.73
CA ILE A 67 -2.64 -5.49 47.58
C ILE A 67 -1.89 -6.29 46.52
N LYS A 68 -0.95 -7.16 46.91
CA LYS A 68 -0.25 -8.04 45.97
C LYS A 68 -1.22 -8.90 45.15
N LYS A 69 -2.28 -9.44 45.77
CA LYS A 69 -3.32 -10.20 45.06
C LYS A 69 -4.04 -9.36 44.01
N ILE A 70 -4.39 -8.11 44.32
CA ILE A 70 -5.03 -7.17 43.37
C ILE A 70 -4.07 -6.84 42.21
N MET A 71 -2.80 -6.53 42.52
CA MET A 71 -1.80 -6.22 41.50
C MET A 71 -1.56 -7.37 40.52
N LEU A 72 -1.69 -8.62 40.97
CA LEU A 72 -1.51 -9.83 40.15
C LEU A 72 -2.80 -10.35 39.50
N ASN A 73 -3.97 -9.78 39.82
CA ASN A 73 -5.25 -10.24 39.27
C ASN A 73 -5.37 -9.88 37.78
N ARG A 74 -5.40 -10.89 36.91
CA ARG A 74 -5.41 -10.69 35.45
C ARG A 74 -6.73 -10.16 34.89
N GLU A 75 -7.81 -10.27 35.65
CA GLU A 75 -9.14 -9.78 35.24
C GLU A 75 -9.30 -8.26 35.45
N ILE A 76 -8.38 -7.64 36.20
CA ILE A 76 -8.42 -6.22 36.53
C ILE A 76 -7.17 -5.55 35.94
N THR A 77 -7.35 -4.65 34.98
CA THR A 77 -6.23 -3.87 34.42
C THR A 77 -5.73 -2.83 35.42
N LYS A 78 -4.42 -2.75 35.64
CA LYS A 78 -3.81 -1.71 36.49
C LYS A 78 -3.38 -0.55 35.61
N VAL A 79 -4.08 0.57 35.74
CA VAL A 79 -3.80 1.81 35.01
C VAL A 79 -2.81 2.64 35.80
N PHE A 80 -1.70 3.00 35.17
CA PHE A 80 -0.67 3.89 35.70
C PHE A 80 -0.39 5.03 34.72
N HIS A 81 0.41 6.01 35.14
CA HIS A 81 1.04 6.97 34.25
C HIS A 81 2.55 6.91 34.38
N SER A 82 3.28 6.58 33.30
CA SER A 82 4.75 6.49 33.33
C SER A 82 5.27 5.51 34.40
N CYS A 83 4.69 4.30 34.42
CA CYS A 83 4.69 3.34 35.54
C CYS A 83 6.05 2.75 35.95
N ARG A 84 7.13 3.04 35.24
CA ARG A 84 8.42 2.33 35.42
C ARG A 84 8.97 2.46 36.84
N GLN A 85 8.92 3.67 37.41
CA GLN A 85 9.46 3.89 38.75
C GLN A 85 8.53 3.36 39.84
N ASP A 86 7.21 3.39 39.59
CA ASP A 86 6.21 2.79 40.47
C ASP A 86 6.38 1.28 40.56
N ILE A 87 6.63 0.62 39.43
CA ILE A 87 6.88 -0.83 39.42
C ILE A 87 8.17 -1.15 40.18
N GLU A 88 9.24 -0.35 40.00
CA GLU A 88 10.48 -0.53 40.75
C GLU A 88 10.26 -0.35 42.26
N SER A 89 9.46 0.65 42.68
CA SER A 89 9.12 0.89 44.08
C SER A 89 8.26 -0.25 44.64
N LEU A 90 7.27 -0.74 43.91
CA LEU A 90 6.43 -1.88 44.28
C LEU A 90 7.24 -3.17 44.43
N LEU A 91 8.25 -3.41 43.59
CA LEU A 91 9.15 -4.57 43.70
C LEU A 91 9.95 -4.56 45.01
N THR A 92 10.19 -3.41 45.64
CA THR A 92 10.91 -3.36 46.92
C THR A 92 10.09 -3.95 48.06
N VAL A 93 8.76 -3.79 48.04
CA VAL A 93 7.84 -4.20 49.12
C VAL A 93 6.99 -5.41 48.73
N LEU A 94 6.29 -5.37 47.60
CA LEU A 94 5.34 -6.42 47.18
C LEU A 94 6.02 -7.60 46.47
N LYS A 95 7.23 -7.40 45.93
CA LYS A 95 7.95 -8.42 45.14
C LYS A 95 7.10 -8.96 43.98
N CYS A 96 6.41 -8.07 43.28
CA CYS A 96 5.64 -8.40 42.07
C CYS A 96 5.65 -7.24 41.07
N VAL A 97 5.53 -7.57 39.79
CA VAL A 97 5.17 -6.63 38.72
C VAL A 97 3.65 -6.74 38.52
N PRO A 98 2.87 -5.64 38.61
CA PRO A 98 1.44 -5.68 38.33
C PRO A 98 1.14 -6.22 36.93
N THR A 99 0.03 -6.93 36.76
CA THR A 99 -0.35 -7.46 35.43
C THR A 99 -1.85 -7.74 35.32
N PRO A 100 -2.54 -7.37 34.22
CA PRO A 100 -2.05 -6.55 33.10
C PRO A 100 -1.91 -5.06 33.48
N ILE A 101 -1.09 -4.33 32.72
CA ILE A 101 -0.84 -2.89 32.92
C ILE A 101 -1.36 -2.10 31.73
N PHE A 102 -1.90 -0.92 32.01
CA PHE A 102 -2.15 0.13 31.03
C PHE A 102 -1.37 1.38 31.44
N ASP A 103 -0.41 1.82 30.62
CA ASP A 103 0.34 3.05 30.86
C ASP A 103 -0.23 4.21 30.03
N THR A 104 -0.85 5.18 30.71
CA THR A 104 -1.47 6.34 30.07
C THR A 104 -0.47 7.27 29.38
N GLN A 105 0.80 7.29 29.76
CA GLN A 105 1.83 8.05 29.04
C GLN A 105 2.05 7.44 27.65
N VAL A 106 2.20 6.10 27.59
CA VAL A 106 2.39 5.38 26.34
C VAL A 106 1.15 5.50 25.46
N ALA A 107 -0.05 5.33 26.03
CA ALA A 107 -1.31 5.50 25.32
C ALA A 107 -1.45 6.93 24.73
N ALA A 108 -1.16 7.97 25.53
CA ALA A 108 -1.19 9.35 25.05
C ALA A 108 -0.22 9.58 23.88
N MET A 109 0.98 9.00 23.94
CA MET A 109 1.99 9.10 22.87
C MET A 109 1.61 8.36 21.58
N PHE A 110 0.69 7.40 21.64
CA PHE A 110 0.06 6.81 20.45
C PHE A 110 -1.12 7.64 19.92
N CYS A 111 -1.76 8.45 20.77
CA CYS A 111 -2.94 9.23 20.43
C CYS A 111 -2.62 10.67 19.98
N HIS A 112 -1.43 11.18 20.28
CA HIS A 112 -1.01 12.52 19.90
C HIS A 112 0.52 12.59 19.70
N TYR A 113 0.95 13.53 18.84
CA TYR A 113 2.37 13.78 18.63
C TYR A 113 2.94 14.66 19.77
N TYR A 114 3.92 14.12 20.50
CA TYR A 114 4.77 14.86 21.42
C TYR A 114 6.23 14.74 21.00
N HIS A 115 6.98 15.84 21.16
CA HIS A 115 8.43 15.85 20.92
C HIS A 115 9.20 14.95 21.89
N ASP A 116 8.76 14.92 23.15
CA ASP A 116 9.36 14.14 24.24
C ASP A 116 8.28 13.37 25.01
N PHE A 117 8.71 12.55 25.99
CA PHE A 117 7.79 11.93 26.94
C PHE A 117 6.93 13.00 27.62
N ILE A 118 5.62 12.76 27.64
CA ILE A 118 4.65 13.71 28.17
C ILE A 118 4.39 13.41 29.65
N GLY A 119 4.33 14.45 30.48
CA GLY A 119 4.06 14.30 31.92
C GLY A 119 2.56 14.32 32.24
N TYR A 120 2.20 13.70 33.36
CA TYR A 120 0.81 13.46 33.77
C TYR A 120 -0.10 14.70 33.69
N SER A 121 0.28 15.79 34.36
CA SER A 121 -0.54 17.01 34.41
C SER A 121 -0.85 17.60 33.03
N LYS A 122 0.09 17.51 32.08
CA LYS A 122 -0.13 17.98 30.70
C LYS A 122 -1.11 17.08 29.94
N VAL A 123 -1.08 15.78 30.19
CA VAL A 123 -2.03 14.85 29.57
C VAL A 123 -3.43 15.08 30.14
N VAL A 124 -3.57 15.23 31.46
CA VAL A 124 -4.84 15.56 32.11
C VAL A 124 -5.41 16.89 31.60
N GLU A 125 -4.59 17.94 31.55
CA GLU A 125 -5.00 19.24 31.01
C GLU A 125 -5.46 19.13 29.55
N GLN A 126 -4.72 18.39 28.71
CA GLN A 126 -5.05 18.23 27.30
C GLN A 126 -6.35 17.45 27.06
N TYR A 127 -6.60 16.37 27.81
CA TYR A 127 -7.72 15.47 27.53
C TYR A 127 -8.96 15.74 28.39
N GLN A 128 -8.80 16.31 29.58
CA GLN A 128 -9.90 16.61 30.51
C GLN A 128 -10.14 18.12 30.69
N GLY A 129 -9.23 18.99 30.23
CA GLY A 129 -9.32 20.44 30.45
C GLY A 129 -9.08 20.86 31.90
N VAL A 130 -8.57 19.95 32.74
CA VAL A 130 -8.30 20.20 34.16
C VAL A 130 -6.84 20.55 34.34
N ALA A 131 -6.57 21.77 34.82
CA ALA A 131 -5.23 22.17 35.22
C ALA A 131 -4.94 21.61 36.64
N LEU A 132 -4.14 20.56 36.72
CA LEU A 132 -3.63 20.08 38.01
C LEU A 132 -2.63 21.10 38.55
N ASP A 133 -2.94 21.70 39.70
CA ASP A 133 -2.05 22.66 40.35
C ASP A 133 -0.70 22.02 40.66
N LYS A 134 0.39 22.76 40.43
CA LYS A 134 1.74 22.37 40.88
C LYS A 134 1.84 22.55 42.40
N ILE A 135 1.09 21.75 43.15
CA ILE A 135 1.05 21.84 44.61
C ILE A 135 2.44 21.49 45.15
N LYS A 136 2.86 22.20 46.20
CA LYS A 136 4.12 21.98 46.94
C LYS A 136 4.30 20.52 47.42
N ALA A 137 3.21 19.74 47.49
CA ALA A 137 3.16 18.37 47.98
C ALA A 137 4.00 17.37 47.15
N LYS A 138 4.18 17.60 45.83
CA LYS A 138 4.98 16.70 44.97
C LYS A 138 6.44 16.50 45.43
N ASN A 139 7.03 17.52 46.05
CA ASN A 139 8.40 17.47 46.59
C ASN A 139 8.41 17.36 48.12
N SER A 140 7.32 16.90 48.73
CA SER A 140 7.21 16.72 50.18
C SER A 140 7.96 15.46 50.66
N ASP A 141 8.28 15.42 51.95
CA ASP A 141 8.84 14.21 52.56
C ASP A 141 7.72 13.19 52.82
N TRP A 142 7.56 12.25 51.88
CA TRP A 142 6.57 11.18 51.94
C TRP A 142 6.85 10.12 53.02
N LEU A 143 8.01 10.17 53.70
CA LEU A 143 8.30 9.31 54.86
C LEU A 143 7.80 9.91 56.18
N LYS A 144 7.49 11.22 56.20
CA LYS A 144 7.02 11.90 57.40
C LYS A 144 5.62 11.44 57.76
N ARG A 145 5.37 11.23 59.06
CA ARG A 145 4.04 10.92 59.62
C ARG A 145 3.70 11.83 60.80
N PRO A 146 2.41 12.21 60.99
CA PRO A 146 1.28 11.94 60.09
C PRO A 146 1.39 12.69 58.75
N LEU A 147 0.69 12.20 57.72
CA LEU A 147 0.58 12.89 56.43
C LEU A 147 -0.28 14.16 56.60
N SER A 148 0.06 15.23 55.88
CA SER A 148 -0.77 16.45 55.87
C SER A 148 -2.00 16.28 54.96
N GLU A 149 -3.04 17.09 55.17
CA GLU A 149 -4.23 17.11 54.30
C GLU A 149 -3.83 17.35 52.83
N ASP A 150 -2.96 18.32 52.56
CA ASP A 150 -2.42 18.57 51.21
C ASP A 150 -1.76 17.35 50.56
N GLN A 151 -1.11 16.47 51.34
CA GLN A 151 -0.47 15.25 50.83
C GLN A 151 -1.52 14.19 50.48
N LEU A 152 -2.56 14.07 51.30
CA LEU A 152 -3.65 13.13 51.07
C LEU A 152 -4.49 13.56 49.86
N ASP A 153 -4.82 14.85 49.76
CA ASP A 153 -5.59 15.40 48.64
C ASP A 153 -4.82 15.26 47.33
N TYR A 154 -3.51 15.56 47.33
CA TYR A 154 -2.64 15.34 46.17
C TYR A 154 -2.67 13.87 45.74
N ALA A 155 -2.40 12.95 46.67
CA ALA A 155 -2.34 11.52 46.40
C ALA A 155 -3.67 10.94 45.88
N VAL A 156 -4.81 11.36 46.43
CA VAL A 156 -6.13 10.91 45.94
C VAL A 156 -6.42 11.46 44.54
N ASN A 157 -6.13 12.73 44.27
CA ASN A 157 -6.44 13.36 42.99
C ASN A 157 -5.67 12.72 41.82
N ASP A 158 -4.42 12.28 42.06
CA ASP A 158 -3.62 11.62 41.02
C ASP A 158 -4.28 10.33 40.50
N VAL A 159 -4.99 9.55 41.34
CA VAL A 159 -5.70 8.34 40.87
C VAL A 159 -7.12 8.59 40.38
N ILE A 160 -7.80 9.65 40.83
CA ILE A 160 -9.15 10.00 40.32
C ILE A 160 -9.07 10.41 38.86
N HIS A 161 -8.23 11.39 38.54
CA HIS A 161 -8.08 11.87 37.17
C HIS A 161 -7.49 10.79 36.24
N LEU A 162 -6.66 9.89 36.77
CA LEU A 162 -6.07 8.78 36.02
C LEU A 162 -7.13 7.76 35.61
N TYR A 163 -8.12 7.49 36.47
CA TYR A 163 -9.24 6.59 36.18
C TYR A 163 -10.07 7.09 34.99
N ASP A 164 -10.36 8.39 34.94
CA ASP A 164 -11.11 9.00 33.82
C ASP A 164 -10.26 9.09 32.55
N LEU A 165 -8.96 9.38 32.70
CA LEU A 165 -8.04 9.50 31.56
C LEU A 165 -7.89 8.17 30.80
N HIS A 166 -7.88 7.04 31.51
CA HIS A 166 -7.85 5.72 30.90
C HIS A 166 -8.96 5.52 29.87
N GLN A 167 -10.20 5.86 30.24
CA GLN A 167 -11.36 5.66 29.38
C GLN A 167 -11.25 6.49 28.08
N ILE A 168 -10.81 7.74 28.21
CA ILE A 168 -10.60 8.64 27.06
C ILE A 168 -9.52 8.09 26.12
N LEU A 169 -8.39 7.66 26.68
CA LEU A 169 -7.27 7.16 25.88
C LEU A 169 -7.56 5.80 25.25
N CYS A 170 -8.30 4.91 25.92
CA CYS A 170 -8.74 3.63 25.39
C CYS A 170 -9.60 3.83 24.14
N ASN A 171 -10.63 4.69 24.22
CA ASN A 171 -11.49 5.01 23.07
C ASN A 171 -10.68 5.58 21.91
N LYS A 172 -9.70 6.46 22.19
CA LYS A 172 -8.84 7.03 21.13
C LYS A 172 -7.90 6.02 20.50
N LEU A 173 -7.39 5.05 21.24
CA LEU A 173 -6.59 3.97 20.68
C LEU A 173 -7.42 3.09 19.75
N GLU A 174 -8.68 2.83 20.11
CA GLU A 174 -9.63 2.09 19.26
C GLU A 174 -10.01 2.87 18.00
N GLU A 175 -10.39 4.14 18.13
CA GLU A 175 -10.71 5.04 16.99
C GLU A 175 -9.57 5.12 15.97
N ASN A 176 -8.32 5.07 16.44
CA ASN A 176 -7.14 5.13 15.60
C ASN A 176 -6.63 3.75 15.13
N ASN A 177 -7.31 2.65 15.48
CA ASN A 177 -6.87 1.27 15.22
C ASN A 177 -5.45 0.95 15.74
N ARG A 178 -5.09 1.48 16.91
CA ARG A 178 -3.74 1.36 17.52
C ARG A 178 -3.70 0.48 18.76
N MET A 179 -4.82 -0.12 19.16
CA MET A 179 -4.88 -0.97 20.36
C MET A 179 -3.87 -2.12 20.32
N GLY A 180 -3.70 -2.78 19.16
CA GLY A 180 -2.69 -3.84 19.00
C GLY A 180 -1.25 -3.36 19.20
N TRP A 181 -0.92 -2.16 18.69
CA TRP A 181 0.42 -1.56 18.87
C TRP A 181 0.68 -1.19 20.33
N PHE A 182 -0.34 -0.67 21.00
CA PHE A 182 -0.29 -0.36 22.42
C PHE A 182 -0.08 -1.61 23.28
N GLN A 183 -0.81 -2.70 22.98
CA GLN A 183 -0.67 -3.97 23.69
C GLN A 183 0.75 -4.54 23.60
N GLU A 184 1.39 -4.46 22.43
CA GLU A 184 2.78 -4.88 22.24
C GLU A 184 3.75 -4.13 23.19
N GLU A 185 3.53 -2.82 23.41
CA GLU A 185 4.33 -2.06 24.38
C GLU A 185 4.08 -2.51 25.82
N MET A 186 2.83 -2.82 26.17
CA MET A 186 2.45 -3.24 27.53
C MET A 186 3.00 -4.63 27.87
N GLU A 187 3.03 -5.57 26.92
CA GLU A 187 3.69 -6.87 27.07
C GLU A 187 5.17 -6.70 27.44
N SER A 188 5.81 -5.69 26.84
CA SER A 188 7.20 -5.38 27.13
C SER A 188 7.38 -4.78 28.54
N ILE A 189 6.40 -4.05 29.08
CA ILE A 189 6.50 -3.41 30.41
C ILE A 189 6.44 -4.43 31.54
N VAL A 190 5.74 -5.55 31.38
CA VAL A 190 5.58 -6.55 32.45
C VAL A 190 6.81 -7.44 32.67
N ASP A 191 7.85 -7.31 31.84
CA ASP A 191 9.11 -8.05 32.00
C ASP A 191 9.91 -7.55 33.22
N VAL A 192 10.01 -8.41 34.24
CA VAL A 192 10.72 -8.12 35.48
C VAL A 192 12.20 -7.78 35.24
N ASN A 193 12.84 -8.34 34.20
CA ASN A 193 14.25 -8.10 33.92
C ASN A 193 14.56 -6.65 33.55
N LYS A 194 13.55 -5.85 33.18
CA LYS A 194 13.73 -4.41 32.92
C LYS A 194 13.94 -3.58 34.19
N TYR A 195 13.54 -4.11 35.34
CA TYR A 195 13.65 -3.47 36.64
C TYR A 195 14.80 -4.05 37.47
N LEU A 196 15.33 -5.21 37.06
CA LEU A 196 16.49 -5.83 37.65
C LEU A 196 17.74 -5.38 36.88
N HIS A 197 18.55 -4.54 37.51
CA HIS A 197 19.80 -4.08 36.90
C HIS A 197 20.86 -5.18 37.00
N ASN A 198 21.28 -5.75 35.87
CA ASN A 198 22.41 -6.68 35.83
C ASN A 198 23.72 -5.90 36.12
N PRO A 199 24.50 -6.27 37.15
CA PRO A 199 25.78 -5.63 37.43
C PRO A 199 26.74 -5.60 36.24
N LYS A 200 26.76 -6.64 35.41
CA LYS A 200 27.60 -6.74 34.20
C LYS A 200 27.34 -5.66 33.15
N ASP A 201 26.17 -5.01 33.19
CA ASP A 201 25.79 -3.95 32.24
C ASP A 201 26.03 -2.54 32.79
N ALA A 202 26.48 -2.39 34.04
CA ALA A 202 26.58 -1.09 34.71
C ALA A 202 27.51 -0.11 34.00
N TRP A 203 28.59 -0.62 33.39
CA TRP A 203 29.58 0.17 32.65
C TRP A 203 29.01 0.90 31.44
N LYS A 204 27.92 0.40 30.83
CA LYS A 204 27.28 1.01 29.65
C LYS A 204 26.74 2.42 29.93
N ARG A 205 26.59 2.79 31.21
CA ARG A 205 26.16 4.13 31.65
C ARG A 205 27.30 5.15 31.73
N ILE A 206 28.56 4.69 31.70
CA ILE A 206 29.74 5.53 31.82
C ILE A 206 30.16 6.00 30.43
N LYS A 207 30.28 7.31 30.24
CA LYS A 207 30.69 7.91 28.95
C LYS A 207 32.22 8.05 28.91
N PHE A 208 32.89 7.29 28.04
CA PHE A 208 34.32 7.42 27.74
C PHE A 208 34.63 6.86 26.35
N ASN A 209 35.78 7.23 25.78
CA ASN A 209 36.20 6.73 24.46
C ASN A 209 36.83 5.33 24.58
N TYR A 210 35.96 4.32 24.61
CA TYR A 210 36.36 2.92 24.72
C TYR A 210 37.10 2.39 23.47
N GLU A 211 36.91 3.01 22.29
CA GLU A 211 37.57 2.63 21.03
C GLU A 211 39.08 2.95 21.06
N ALA A 212 39.45 4.06 21.68
CA ALA A 212 40.86 4.49 21.76
C ALA A 212 41.68 3.65 22.75
N ASN A 213 41.04 3.00 23.73
CA ASN A 213 41.74 2.14 24.68
C ASN A 213 40.88 0.93 25.11
N PRO A 214 40.97 -0.21 24.38
CA PRO A 214 40.26 -1.43 24.71
C PRO A 214 40.56 -2.00 26.10
N ARG A 215 41.79 -1.84 26.60
CA ARG A 215 42.18 -2.34 27.93
C ARG A 215 41.56 -1.50 29.05
N LEU A 216 41.41 -0.19 28.83
CA LEU A 216 40.69 0.67 29.75
C LEU A 216 39.20 0.30 29.86
N MET A 217 38.61 -0.24 28.80
CA MET A 217 37.24 -0.77 28.85
C MET A 217 37.10 -1.94 29.84
N LEU A 218 38.10 -2.83 29.92
CA LEU A 218 38.15 -3.89 30.94
C LEU A 218 38.12 -3.30 32.36
N THR A 219 38.94 -2.29 32.64
CA THR A 219 38.95 -1.59 33.94
C THR A 219 37.58 -1.02 34.28
N VAL A 220 36.96 -0.27 33.34
CA VAL A 220 35.65 0.35 33.58
C VAL A 220 34.56 -0.69 33.76
N LYS A 221 34.58 -1.79 33.01
CA LYS A 221 33.67 -2.93 33.17
C LYS A 221 33.75 -3.52 34.57
N ALA A 222 34.94 -3.96 34.98
CA ALA A 222 35.14 -4.62 36.26
C ALA A 222 34.79 -3.71 37.44
N VAL A 223 35.21 -2.45 37.43
CA VAL A 223 34.92 -1.49 38.51
C VAL A 223 33.42 -1.17 38.58
N SER A 224 32.75 -0.99 37.44
CA SER A 224 31.32 -0.68 37.41
C SER A 224 30.47 -1.88 37.83
N GLU A 225 30.84 -3.09 37.40
CA GLU A 225 30.18 -4.33 37.82
C GLU A 225 30.28 -4.52 39.32
N TRP A 226 31.49 -4.38 39.87
CA TRP A 226 31.72 -4.48 41.30
C TRP A 226 30.97 -3.39 42.10
N GLN A 227 31.02 -2.13 41.65
CA GLN A 227 30.27 -1.03 42.26
C GLN A 227 28.76 -1.35 42.32
N GLU A 228 28.20 -1.84 41.22
CA GLU A 228 26.78 -2.15 41.12
C GLU A 228 26.39 -3.34 42.02
N THR A 229 27.21 -4.40 42.05
CA THR A 229 27.01 -5.58 42.91
C THR A 229 26.98 -5.19 44.38
N LEU A 230 27.94 -4.39 44.86
CA LEU A 230 27.98 -3.96 46.25
C LEU A 230 26.85 -2.99 46.59
N ALA A 231 26.51 -2.09 45.67
CA ALA A 231 25.41 -1.13 45.86
C ALA A 231 24.07 -1.86 46.06
N GLN A 232 23.81 -2.90 45.27
CA GLN A 232 22.63 -3.76 45.40
C GLN A 232 22.66 -4.59 46.69
N ARG A 233 23.78 -5.27 46.98
CA ARG A 233 23.94 -6.16 48.14
C ARG A 233 23.72 -5.42 49.46
N TYR A 234 24.35 -4.27 49.61
CA TYR A 234 24.29 -3.49 50.85
C TYR A 234 23.16 -2.46 50.86
N ASN A 235 22.39 -2.35 49.77
CA ASN A 235 21.37 -1.32 49.57
C ASN A 235 21.92 0.10 49.83
N ILE A 236 23.08 0.40 49.25
CA ILE A 236 23.76 1.69 49.39
C ILE A 236 23.82 2.35 48.01
N ASN A 237 23.64 3.66 47.96
CA ASN A 237 23.76 4.43 46.72
C ASN A 237 25.12 4.15 46.04
N ARG A 238 25.12 3.86 44.74
CA ARG A 238 26.32 3.50 43.97
C ARG A 238 27.49 4.48 44.16
N ASN A 239 27.21 5.79 44.22
CA ASN A 239 28.24 6.83 44.37
C ASN A 239 28.86 6.87 45.77
N LYS A 240 28.24 6.19 46.74
CA LYS A 240 28.77 5.99 48.09
C LYS A 240 29.61 4.72 48.21
N VAL A 241 29.45 3.76 47.28
CA VAL A 241 30.33 2.59 47.15
C VAL A 241 31.64 3.03 46.50
N VAL A 242 31.58 3.42 45.23
CA VAL A 242 32.69 4.02 44.48
C VAL A 242 32.18 5.35 43.94
N ASN A 243 32.86 6.45 44.21
CA ASN A 243 32.43 7.73 43.64
C ASN A 243 32.73 7.75 42.13
N ASN A 244 31.83 8.27 41.30
CA ASN A 244 32.05 8.44 39.86
C ASN A 244 33.38 9.14 39.55
N ALA A 245 33.83 10.08 40.39
CA ALA A 245 35.13 10.74 40.24
C ALA A 245 36.33 9.77 40.28
N VAL A 246 36.22 8.64 40.97
CA VAL A 246 37.25 7.59 41.00
C VAL A 246 37.29 6.90 39.64
N ILE A 247 36.13 6.51 39.09
CA ILE A 247 36.01 5.88 37.78
C ILE A 247 36.54 6.84 36.69
N THR A 248 36.14 8.12 36.74
CA THR A 248 36.67 9.15 35.83
C THR A 248 38.17 9.34 35.99
N GLY A 249 38.70 9.34 37.21
CA GLY A 249 40.13 9.44 37.45
C GLY A 249 40.94 8.26 36.91
N LEU A 250 40.41 7.04 37.00
CA LEU A 250 41.02 5.85 36.39
C LEU A 250 41.04 5.98 34.85
N ILE A 251 39.98 6.53 34.26
CA ILE A 251 39.87 6.79 32.82
C ILE A 251 40.90 7.85 32.38
N GLU A 252 40.97 8.98 33.07
CA GLU A 252 41.87 10.10 32.72
C GLU A 252 43.35 9.73 32.87
N LYS A 253 43.69 8.93 33.89
CA LYS A 253 45.07 8.44 34.14
C LYS A 253 45.43 7.20 33.33
N ASN A 254 44.47 6.62 32.61
CA ASN A 254 44.66 5.42 31.80
C ASN A 254 45.18 4.21 32.60
N VAL A 255 44.56 3.92 33.75
CA VAL A 255 44.99 2.84 34.65
C VAL A 255 44.47 1.48 34.16
N GLU A 256 45.41 0.59 33.81
CA GLU A 256 45.10 -0.70 33.16
C GLU A 256 45.51 -1.93 34.00
N HIS A 257 46.38 -1.77 34.99
CA HIS A 257 46.89 -2.87 35.80
C HIS A 257 46.04 -3.06 37.07
N ILE A 258 45.68 -4.31 37.36
CA ILE A 258 44.81 -4.68 38.49
C ILE A 258 45.32 -4.16 39.83
N ASP A 259 46.64 -4.17 40.07
CA ASP A 259 47.23 -3.71 41.33
C ASP A 259 47.03 -2.20 41.55
N ASP A 260 47.22 -1.39 40.51
CA ASP A 260 47.01 0.06 40.56
C ASP A 260 45.52 0.40 40.77
N ILE A 261 44.64 -0.36 40.13
CA ILE A 261 43.18 -0.21 40.30
C ILE A 261 42.79 -0.55 41.73
N LEU A 262 43.27 -1.68 42.27
CA LEU A 262 43.02 -2.10 43.65
C LEU A 262 43.49 -1.06 44.66
N ASP A 263 44.66 -0.46 44.44
CA ASP A 263 45.19 0.58 45.30
C ASP A 263 44.32 1.85 45.30
N ASP A 264 43.84 2.27 44.13
CA ASP A 264 42.91 3.41 44.02
C ASP A 264 41.55 3.08 44.66
N LEU A 265 41.02 1.86 44.48
CA LEU A 265 39.79 1.42 45.13
C LEU A 265 39.94 1.40 46.66
N LYS A 266 41.05 0.87 47.19
CA LYS A 266 41.32 0.86 48.65
C LYS A 266 41.39 2.26 49.27
N ARG A 267 41.96 3.23 48.56
CA ARG A 267 42.07 4.62 49.04
C ARG A 267 40.75 5.38 49.01
N ASN A 268 39.89 5.05 48.05
CA ASN A 268 38.70 5.86 47.75
C ASN A 268 37.37 5.20 48.14
N THR A 269 37.40 3.97 48.64
CA THR A 269 36.22 3.30 49.19
C THR A 269 36.30 3.24 50.71
N LYS A 270 35.18 3.51 51.39
CA LYS A 270 35.07 3.46 52.85
C LYS A 270 34.06 2.38 53.23
N ASN A 271 34.32 1.63 54.30
CA ASN A 271 33.44 0.58 54.82
C ASN A 271 33.27 -0.66 53.91
N ILE A 272 34.26 -0.94 53.06
CA ILE A 272 34.32 -2.17 52.25
C ILE A 272 35.16 -3.21 53.02
N LYS A 273 34.71 -4.47 53.04
CA LYS A 273 35.43 -5.57 53.71
C LYS A 273 36.56 -6.09 52.82
N GLU A 274 37.54 -6.75 53.43
CA GLU A 274 38.63 -7.40 52.68
C GLU A 274 38.10 -8.46 51.70
N GLU A 275 37.05 -9.19 52.10
CA GLU A 275 36.32 -10.15 51.25
C GLU A 275 35.71 -9.50 49.99
N ASP A 276 35.19 -8.28 50.09
CA ASP A 276 34.60 -7.56 48.95
C ASP A 276 35.70 -7.15 47.93
N LEU A 277 36.93 -6.88 48.39
CA LEU A 277 38.06 -6.58 47.51
C LEU A 277 38.59 -7.84 46.80
N LEU A 278 38.53 -9.00 47.44
CA LEU A 278 38.84 -10.28 46.79
C LEU A 278 37.83 -10.57 45.67
N GLU A 279 36.55 -10.29 45.90
CA GLU A 279 35.51 -10.41 44.87
C GLU A 279 35.78 -9.51 43.66
N PHE A 280 36.32 -8.29 43.86
CA PHE A 280 36.73 -7.45 42.73
C PHE A 280 37.80 -8.14 41.86
N ILE A 281 38.75 -8.83 42.47
CA ILE A 281 39.80 -9.57 41.74
C ILE A 281 39.18 -10.66 40.88
N ASP A 282 38.20 -11.40 41.42
CA ASP A 282 37.49 -12.43 40.68
C ASP A 282 36.70 -11.83 39.49
N ILE A 283 35.95 -10.74 39.72
CA ILE A 283 35.21 -10.01 38.67
C ILE A 283 36.17 -9.49 37.58
N PHE A 284 37.32 -8.93 37.98
CA PHE A 284 38.33 -8.43 37.04
C PHE A 284 38.88 -9.58 36.19
N ASN A 285 39.26 -10.70 36.81
CA ASN A 285 39.79 -11.88 36.11
C ASN A 285 38.76 -12.51 35.16
N GLU A 286 37.48 -12.52 35.53
CA GLU A 286 36.40 -12.98 34.65
C GLU A 286 36.24 -12.07 33.43
N ASN A 287 36.17 -10.76 33.65
CA ASN A 287 36.09 -9.79 32.57
C ASN A 287 37.34 -9.81 31.68
N GLU A 288 38.53 -10.09 32.24
CA GLU A 288 39.79 -10.21 31.48
C GLU A 288 39.76 -11.44 30.57
N LYS A 289 39.27 -12.58 31.06
CA LYS A 289 39.06 -13.78 30.25
C LYS A 289 38.08 -13.54 29.10
N GLU A 290 36.96 -12.88 29.39
CA GLU A 290 35.96 -12.51 28.37
C GLU A 290 36.55 -11.53 27.33
N PHE A 291 37.35 -10.56 27.78
CA PHE A 291 38.03 -9.57 26.93
C PHE A 291 39.04 -10.22 25.98
N VAL A 292 39.83 -11.20 26.45
CA VAL A 292 40.81 -11.92 25.61
C VAL A 292 40.13 -12.81 24.55
N GLN A 293 38.94 -13.34 24.83
CA GLN A 293 38.21 -14.21 23.90
C GLN A 293 37.47 -13.45 22.80
N GLN A 294 37.09 -12.20 23.06
CA GLN A 294 36.35 -11.36 22.11
C GLN A 294 37.31 -10.36 21.48
N ASN A 295 37.69 -10.56 20.21
CA ASN A 295 38.29 -9.49 19.39
C ASN A 295 37.23 -8.37 19.26
N TYR A 296 37.23 -7.41 20.19
CA TYR A 296 36.30 -6.29 20.20
C TYR A 296 36.58 -5.35 19.02
N THR A 297 35.99 -5.63 17.86
CA THR A 297 35.77 -4.64 16.80
C THR A 297 34.43 -3.97 17.03
N LEU A 298 34.44 -2.87 17.79
CA LEU A 298 33.31 -1.96 17.89
C LEU A 298 33.66 -0.73 17.06
N SER A 299 33.20 -0.68 15.81
CA SER A 299 33.04 0.60 15.13
C SER A 299 31.58 1.03 15.30
N ASP A 300 31.36 2.25 15.78
CA ASP A 300 30.08 2.96 15.66
C ASP A 300 29.95 3.65 14.29
N ASN A 301 30.51 3.03 13.24
CA ASN A 301 30.41 3.56 11.87
C ASN A 301 29.02 3.25 11.30
N TYR A 302 28.02 4.03 11.71
CA TYR A 302 26.84 4.25 10.91
C TYR A 302 27.06 5.47 10.02
N ASP A 303 26.47 5.47 8.82
CA ASP A 303 26.53 6.64 7.96
C ASP A 303 25.68 7.76 8.58
N LYS A 304 26.34 8.84 9.01
CA LYS A 304 25.69 9.99 9.62
C LYS A 304 24.67 10.65 8.68
N SER A 305 24.92 10.65 7.38
CA SER A 305 24.02 11.20 6.38
C SER A 305 22.74 10.37 6.30
N VAL A 306 22.87 9.05 6.35
CA VAL A 306 21.74 8.11 6.41
C VAL A 306 20.91 8.34 7.68
N PHE A 307 21.59 8.52 8.81
CA PHE A 307 20.92 8.85 10.08
C PHE A 307 20.16 10.17 10.03
N ASP A 308 20.75 11.23 9.48
CA ASP A 308 20.11 12.54 9.39
C ASP A 308 18.86 12.49 8.49
N ILE A 309 18.92 11.79 7.34
CA ILE A 309 17.78 11.61 6.44
C ILE A 309 16.68 10.78 7.09
N LEU A 310 17.00 9.60 7.60
CA LEU A 310 16.03 8.73 8.29
C LEU A 310 15.43 9.43 9.51
N SER A 311 16.20 10.28 10.19
CA SER A 311 15.69 11.10 11.30
C SER A 311 14.62 12.08 10.86
N ILE A 312 14.79 12.73 9.70
CA ILE A 312 13.80 13.66 9.14
C ILE A 312 12.56 12.89 8.66
N ILE A 313 12.72 11.75 7.99
CA ILE A 313 11.60 10.92 7.53
C ILE A 313 10.79 10.43 8.72
N LEU A 314 11.46 9.91 9.76
CA LEU A 314 10.79 9.48 11.00
C LEU A 314 9.99 10.63 11.62
N GLU A 315 10.57 11.83 11.65
CA GLU A 315 9.94 13.03 12.20
C GLU A 315 8.65 13.39 11.45
N SER A 316 8.69 13.40 10.11
CA SER A 316 7.53 13.68 9.26
C SER A 316 6.44 12.64 9.47
N LYS A 317 6.81 11.35 9.41
CA LYS A 317 5.87 10.24 9.54
C LYS A 317 5.18 10.24 10.90
N CYS A 318 5.92 10.55 11.97
CA CYS A 318 5.38 10.69 13.33
C CYS A 318 4.35 11.82 13.42
N LYS A 319 4.63 12.99 12.83
CA LYS A 319 3.69 14.13 12.82
C LYS A 319 2.44 13.84 12.01
N GLU A 320 2.59 13.31 10.80
CA GLU A 320 1.48 12.95 9.91
C GLU A 320 0.53 11.94 10.55
N ASN A 321 1.07 10.99 11.31
CA ASN A 321 0.30 9.94 11.97
C ASN A 321 -0.09 10.29 13.42
N ASN A 322 0.25 11.47 13.94
CA ASN A 322 0.01 11.83 15.35
C ASN A 322 0.55 10.80 16.36
N ILE A 323 1.80 10.34 16.16
CA ILE A 323 2.50 9.41 17.07
C ILE A 323 3.80 10.06 17.53
N SER A 324 4.09 10.02 18.82
CA SER A 324 5.35 10.59 19.34
C SER A 324 6.58 9.83 18.86
N ARG A 325 7.59 10.59 18.41
CA ARG A 325 8.86 10.04 17.91
C ARG A 325 9.54 9.10 18.90
N LYS A 326 9.60 9.50 20.18
CA LYS A 326 10.26 8.74 21.26
C LYS A 326 9.66 7.35 21.48
N LEU A 327 8.40 7.14 21.11
CA LEU A 327 7.75 5.84 21.18
C LEU A 327 8.25 4.90 20.08
N VAL A 328 8.44 5.45 18.88
CA VAL A 328 8.95 4.70 17.72
C VAL A 328 10.43 4.39 17.91
N SER A 329 11.27 5.42 18.03
CA SER A 329 12.72 5.27 18.21
C SER A 329 13.35 6.51 18.82
N SER A 330 14.25 6.30 19.78
CA SER A 330 15.22 7.32 20.20
C SER A 330 16.28 7.57 19.11
N LYS A 331 17.12 8.59 19.29
CA LYS A 331 18.27 8.85 18.39
C LYS A 331 19.27 7.69 18.45
N ASP A 332 19.60 7.24 19.65
CA ASP A 332 20.57 6.15 19.85
C ASP A 332 20.01 4.82 19.31
N GLU A 333 18.70 4.59 19.45
CA GLU A 333 18.02 3.41 18.90
C GLU A 333 18.01 3.41 17.36
N LEU A 334 17.84 4.58 16.73
CA LEU A 334 17.87 4.71 15.28
C LEU A 334 19.30 4.49 14.75
N ALA A 335 20.30 5.11 15.38
CA ALA A 335 21.70 4.90 15.04
C ALA A 335 22.14 3.43 15.23
N GLY A 336 21.69 2.80 16.32
CA GLY A 336 21.92 1.38 16.58
C GLY A 336 21.22 0.47 15.56
N SER A 337 20.04 0.86 15.06
CA SER A 337 19.34 0.11 14.01
C SER A 337 20.03 0.24 12.66
N ILE A 338 20.53 1.43 12.31
CA ILE A 338 21.29 1.68 11.07
C ILE A 338 22.62 0.90 11.06
N SER A 339 23.28 0.79 12.22
CA SER A 339 24.52 0.00 12.37
C SER A 339 24.29 -1.50 12.52
N GLY A 340 23.04 -1.98 12.53
CA GLY A 340 22.70 -3.40 12.71
C GLY A 340 22.88 -3.95 14.13
N LYS A 341 23.11 -3.08 15.13
CA LYS A 341 23.30 -3.46 16.54
C LYS A 341 21.99 -3.59 17.32
N ILE A 342 20.94 -2.90 16.88
CA ILE A 342 19.62 -2.86 17.53
C ILE A 342 18.57 -3.29 16.51
N ASP A 343 17.77 -4.30 16.86
CA ASP A 343 16.71 -4.82 15.97
C ASP A 343 15.31 -4.29 16.28
N LYS A 344 15.19 -3.36 17.22
CA LYS A 344 13.91 -2.81 17.72
C LYS A 344 13.03 -2.24 16.61
N LEU A 345 13.61 -1.54 15.63
CA LEU A 345 12.86 -0.99 14.50
C LEU A 345 12.39 -2.07 13.52
N PHE A 346 12.98 -3.26 13.54
CA PHE A 346 12.69 -4.36 12.61
C PHE A 346 11.77 -5.44 13.20
N LYS A 347 11.01 -5.09 14.24
CA LYS A 347 10.06 -5.98 14.91
C LYS A 347 8.71 -5.32 15.13
N GLY A 348 7.67 -6.15 15.14
CA GLY A 348 6.30 -5.79 15.50
C GLY A 348 5.77 -4.55 14.79
N TRP A 349 4.97 -3.75 15.51
CA TRP A 349 4.36 -2.55 14.92
C TRP A 349 5.37 -1.52 14.41
N ARG A 350 6.58 -1.48 15.01
CA ARG A 350 7.64 -0.55 14.56
C ARG A 350 8.18 -0.91 13.19
N TYR A 351 8.21 -2.20 12.83
CA TYR A 351 8.60 -2.62 11.49
C TYR A 351 7.63 -2.10 10.45
N ASP A 352 6.33 -2.31 10.69
CA ASP A 352 5.28 -1.85 9.79
C ASP A 352 5.20 -0.32 9.74
N PHE A 353 5.39 0.35 10.88
CA PHE A 353 5.34 1.81 10.95
C PHE A 353 6.59 2.47 10.35
N PHE A 354 7.81 2.00 10.58
CA PHE A 354 9.03 2.67 10.09
C PHE A 354 10.17 1.73 9.68
N GLY A 355 10.29 0.54 10.27
CA GLY A 355 11.38 -0.39 9.97
C GLY A 355 11.48 -0.80 8.52
N ARG A 356 10.36 -1.03 7.82
CA ARG A 356 10.37 -1.29 6.37
C ARG A 356 11.01 -0.15 5.57
N SER A 357 10.77 1.10 5.98
CA SER A 357 11.38 2.28 5.36
C SER A 357 12.88 2.32 5.62
N VAL A 358 13.32 1.97 6.84
CA VAL A 358 14.75 1.88 7.18
C VAL A 358 15.42 0.76 6.40
N GLU A 359 14.83 -0.44 6.36
CA GLU A 359 15.36 -1.60 5.63
C GLU A 359 15.47 -1.31 4.13
N SER A 360 14.41 -0.74 3.54
CA SER A 360 14.43 -0.28 2.15
C SER A 360 15.53 0.76 1.92
N PHE A 361 15.73 1.71 2.85
CA PHE A 361 16.75 2.74 2.75
C PHE A 361 18.17 2.16 2.79
N LEU A 362 18.42 1.24 3.73
CA LEU A 362 19.71 0.57 3.90
C LEU A 362 20.03 -0.35 2.71
N ASN A 363 19.05 -1.12 2.24
CA ASN A 363 19.21 -2.05 1.12
C ASN A 363 19.35 -1.33 -0.23
N ALA A 364 18.80 -0.11 -0.36
CA ALA A 364 18.90 0.69 -1.58
C ALA A 364 20.30 1.28 -1.81
N GLY A 365 21.20 1.25 -0.81
CA GLY A 365 22.62 1.63 -0.91
C GLY A 365 22.87 3.01 -1.55
N SER A 366 23.01 4.08 -0.76
CA SER A 366 23.35 5.45 -1.20
C SER A 366 22.59 6.05 -2.41
N ARG A 367 21.57 5.38 -2.94
CA ARG A 367 20.62 5.86 -3.95
C ARG A 367 19.25 6.01 -3.31
N PHE A 368 19.15 6.99 -2.41
CA PHE A 368 17.84 7.48 -1.99
C PHE A 368 17.51 8.71 -2.83
N GLU A 369 17.02 8.47 -4.03
CA GLU A 369 16.17 9.45 -4.69
C GLU A 369 14.79 9.25 -4.06
N ILE A 370 14.29 10.25 -3.32
CA ILE A 370 12.84 10.32 -3.13
C ILE A 370 12.28 10.45 -4.53
N LEU A 371 11.45 9.50 -4.97
CA LEU A 371 10.70 9.60 -6.23
C LEU A 371 9.82 10.86 -6.19
N MET A 372 10.40 12.01 -6.51
CA MET A 372 9.69 13.28 -6.63
C MET A 372 8.98 13.26 -7.98
N ILE A 373 7.77 12.70 -7.98
CA ILE A 373 6.88 12.76 -9.13
C ILE A 373 6.53 14.23 -9.34
N LYS A 374 7.02 14.82 -10.43
CA LYS A 374 6.74 16.20 -10.81
C LYS A 374 5.52 16.25 -11.73
N LYS A 375 4.74 17.33 -11.64
CA LYS A 375 3.72 17.63 -12.65
C LYS A 375 4.40 17.91 -13.99
N ILE A 376 3.70 17.58 -15.06
CA ILE A 376 4.13 17.85 -16.43
C ILE A 376 2.99 18.47 -17.23
N ALA A 377 3.36 19.18 -18.31
CA ALA A 377 2.39 19.74 -19.25
C ALA A 377 1.73 18.65 -20.09
N ILE A 378 0.44 18.40 -19.88
CA ILE A 378 -0.40 17.59 -20.77
C ILE A 378 -1.57 18.43 -21.24
N SER A 379 -1.78 18.46 -22.57
CA SER A 379 -2.83 19.25 -23.22
C SER A 379 -2.84 20.71 -22.75
N GLY A 380 -1.66 21.31 -22.62
CA GLY A 380 -1.48 22.69 -22.18
C GLY A 380 -1.82 22.96 -20.71
N LYS A 381 -1.72 21.98 -19.81
CA LYS A 381 -1.85 22.18 -18.36
C LYS A 381 -0.91 21.30 -17.56
N GLU A 382 -0.36 21.84 -16.48
CA GLU A 382 0.41 21.10 -15.48
C GLU A 382 -0.49 20.17 -14.67
N VAL A 383 -0.30 18.87 -14.84
CA VAL A 383 -1.04 17.80 -14.16
C VAL A 383 -0.06 16.73 -13.67
N TRP A 384 -0.49 15.87 -12.75
CA TRP A 384 0.28 14.69 -12.40
C TRP A 384 0.50 13.82 -13.65
N PRO A 385 1.65 13.13 -13.78
CA PRO A 385 1.97 12.26 -14.91
C PRO A 385 1.19 10.92 -14.83
N ILE A 386 -0.08 11.00 -14.45
CA ILE A 386 -1.02 9.92 -14.20
C ILE A 386 -2.19 10.13 -15.16
N ILE A 387 -2.43 9.13 -16.01
CA ILE A 387 -3.47 9.15 -17.02
C ILE A 387 -4.39 7.95 -16.80
N GLU A 388 -5.68 8.17 -16.68
CA GLU A 388 -6.66 7.08 -16.74
C GLU A 388 -6.63 6.46 -18.13
N GLY A 389 -6.45 5.15 -18.21
CA GLY A 389 -6.50 4.44 -19.47
C GLY A 389 -7.93 4.27 -19.95
N GLY A 390 -8.26 4.88 -21.09
CA GLY A 390 -9.58 4.75 -21.69
C GLY A 390 -9.88 3.30 -22.07
N LYS A 391 -11.03 2.79 -21.64
CA LYS A 391 -11.48 1.43 -21.95
C LYS A 391 -12.66 1.49 -22.91
N GLY A 392 -12.74 0.53 -23.82
CA GLY A 392 -13.81 0.45 -24.81
C GLY A 392 -15.20 0.41 -24.17
N ILE A 393 -16.23 0.62 -24.99
CA ILE A 393 -17.67 0.43 -24.71
C ILE A 393 -18.06 0.56 -23.23
N ALA A 394 -18.27 1.81 -22.80
CA ALA A 394 -18.86 2.17 -21.50
C ALA A 394 -18.12 1.70 -20.22
N VAL A 395 -16.89 1.18 -20.32
CA VAL A 395 -16.08 0.77 -19.15
C VAL A 395 -15.35 1.96 -18.51
N SER A 396 -14.98 3.00 -19.28
CA SER A 396 -14.55 4.29 -18.73
C SER A 396 -15.54 5.38 -19.14
N ASP A 397 -16.12 6.07 -18.15
CA ASP A 397 -17.18 7.04 -18.33
C ASP A 397 -16.79 8.43 -17.79
N GLY A 398 -17.71 9.38 -17.87
CA GLY A 398 -17.54 10.75 -17.42
C GLY A 398 -17.32 10.85 -15.90
N ARG A 399 -17.85 9.90 -15.11
CA ARG A 399 -17.71 9.91 -13.65
C ARG A 399 -16.29 9.58 -13.23
N SER A 400 -15.76 8.48 -13.76
CA SER A 400 -14.37 8.07 -13.50
C SER A 400 -13.36 9.10 -14.03
N SER A 401 -13.52 9.52 -15.29
CA SER A 401 -12.61 10.50 -15.90
C SER A 401 -12.69 11.88 -15.25
N GLY A 402 -13.88 12.35 -14.90
CA GLY A 402 -14.06 13.58 -14.14
C GLY A 402 -13.34 13.53 -12.79
N ALA A 403 -13.40 12.39 -12.09
CA ALA A 403 -12.74 12.20 -10.79
C ALA A 403 -11.21 12.20 -10.92
N PHE A 404 -10.65 11.59 -11.97
CA PHE A 404 -9.21 11.69 -12.25
C PHE A 404 -8.78 13.13 -12.49
N ALA A 405 -9.54 13.85 -13.32
CA ALA A 405 -9.28 15.27 -13.55
C ALA A 405 -9.45 16.10 -12.27
N ALA A 406 -10.40 15.78 -11.40
CA ALA A 406 -10.56 16.45 -10.10
C ALA A 406 -9.36 16.23 -9.15
N ALA A 407 -8.62 15.13 -9.33
CA ALA A 407 -7.40 14.80 -8.59
C ALA A 407 -6.12 15.39 -9.23
N ASP A 408 -6.24 16.41 -10.09
CA ASP A 408 -5.14 17.03 -10.86
C ASP A 408 -4.41 16.05 -11.81
N ALA A 409 -5.06 14.96 -12.23
CA ALA A 409 -4.56 14.00 -13.21
C ALA A 409 -5.28 14.15 -14.56
N VAL A 410 -5.06 13.21 -15.49
CA VAL A 410 -5.80 13.14 -16.76
C VAL A 410 -6.84 12.04 -16.69
N GLY A 411 -8.10 12.38 -16.86
CA GLY A 411 -9.19 11.41 -16.99
C GLY A 411 -9.52 11.13 -18.45
N THR A 412 -9.89 9.89 -18.78
CA THR A 412 -10.17 9.47 -20.15
C THR A 412 -11.46 8.66 -20.26
N PHE A 413 -12.53 9.29 -20.76
CA PHE A 413 -13.77 8.59 -21.04
C PHE A 413 -13.74 7.91 -22.42
N SER A 414 -14.56 6.88 -22.60
CA SER A 414 -14.70 6.17 -23.87
C SER A 414 -15.52 6.98 -24.87
N GLY A 415 -14.97 7.28 -26.04
CA GLY A 415 -15.72 7.78 -27.20
C GLY A 415 -16.28 6.66 -28.08
N ALA A 416 -15.84 5.42 -27.86
CA ALA A 416 -16.31 4.25 -28.59
C ALA A 416 -17.55 3.65 -27.92
N ASN A 417 -18.73 4.03 -28.39
CA ASN A 417 -20.04 3.54 -27.92
C ASN A 417 -20.21 3.73 -26.41
N ALA A 418 -20.04 4.98 -25.97
CA ALA A 418 -20.14 5.41 -24.59
C ALA A 418 -21.53 5.18 -23.99
N LYS A 419 -21.64 5.33 -22.67
CA LYS A 419 -22.92 5.36 -21.96
C LYS A 419 -23.63 6.69 -22.25
N LEU A 420 -24.93 6.67 -22.54
CA LEU A 420 -25.72 7.91 -22.61
C LEU A 420 -26.46 8.10 -21.29
N ILE A 421 -26.17 9.21 -20.62
CA ILE A 421 -26.91 9.68 -19.46
C ILE A 421 -27.66 10.94 -19.88
N ASP A 422 -28.97 10.98 -19.63
CA ASP A 422 -29.78 12.16 -19.93
C ASP A 422 -29.57 13.27 -18.89
N ASP A 423 -30.23 14.42 -19.10
CA ASP A 423 -30.09 15.58 -18.21
C ASP A 423 -30.70 15.33 -16.80
N ASN A 424 -31.49 14.26 -16.61
CA ASN A 424 -32.01 13.85 -15.29
C ASN A 424 -31.05 12.90 -14.56
N GLY A 425 -29.95 12.48 -15.19
CA GLY A 425 -29.02 11.52 -14.63
C GLY A 425 -29.38 10.05 -14.91
N GLU A 426 -30.38 9.79 -15.75
CA GLU A 426 -30.87 8.45 -16.07
C GLU A 426 -30.17 7.84 -17.29
N LEU A 427 -30.02 6.52 -17.27
CA LEU A 427 -29.42 5.77 -18.39
C LEU A 427 -30.40 5.70 -19.57
N VAL A 428 -29.97 6.16 -20.74
CA VAL A 428 -30.69 5.95 -21.99
C VAL A 428 -30.14 4.72 -22.70
N PRO A 429 -30.90 3.62 -22.84
CA PRO A 429 -30.41 2.41 -23.49
C PRO A 429 -30.34 2.57 -25.02
N LEU A 430 -29.33 1.94 -25.62
CA LEU A 430 -29.21 1.84 -27.08
C LEU A 430 -30.18 0.78 -27.62
N ILE A 431 -31.29 1.23 -28.20
CA ILE A 431 -32.31 0.36 -28.80
C ILE A 431 -32.34 0.57 -30.32
N TYR A 432 -32.05 -0.50 -31.05
CA TYR A 432 -32.11 -0.52 -32.51
C TYR A 432 -33.54 -0.72 -33.01
N LYS A 433 -34.04 0.21 -33.83
CA LYS A 433 -35.36 0.10 -34.50
C LYS A 433 -35.20 -0.19 -35.99
N GLY A 434 -34.00 0.05 -36.53
CA GLY A 434 -33.65 -0.27 -37.92
C GLY A 434 -33.87 -1.75 -38.26
N LYS A 435 -34.40 -2.00 -39.45
CA LYS A 435 -34.60 -3.35 -40.02
C LYS A 435 -33.38 -3.80 -40.83
N THR A 436 -32.61 -2.84 -41.37
CA THR A 436 -31.38 -3.11 -42.12
C THR A 436 -30.13 -2.85 -41.28
N ARG A 437 -28.99 -3.43 -41.67
CA ARG A 437 -27.70 -3.17 -41.00
C ARG A 437 -27.30 -1.69 -41.07
N ASN A 438 -27.56 -1.03 -42.21
CA ASN A 438 -27.25 0.37 -42.41
C ASN A 438 -28.09 1.27 -41.49
N GLU A 439 -29.40 1.03 -41.37
CA GLU A 439 -30.26 1.79 -40.45
C GLU A 439 -29.76 1.64 -39.00
N LYS A 440 -29.40 0.43 -38.58
CA LYS A 440 -28.82 0.19 -37.25
C LYS A 440 -27.47 0.89 -37.06
N HIS A 441 -26.66 0.97 -38.11
CA HIS A 441 -25.38 1.67 -38.08
C HIS A 441 -25.57 3.17 -37.86
N GLU A 442 -26.52 3.80 -38.56
CA GLU A 442 -26.86 5.21 -38.35
C GLU A 442 -27.42 5.48 -36.95
N GLU A 443 -28.27 4.58 -36.43
CA GLU A 443 -28.75 4.65 -35.04
C GLU A 443 -27.58 4.58 -34.04
N LEU A 444 -26.61 3.70 -34.27
CA LEU A 444 -25.40 3.60 -33.46
C LEU A 444 -24.56 4.87 -33.51
N ILE A 445 -24.34 5.45 -34.70
CA ILE A 445 -23.56 6.69 -34.87
C ILE A 445 -24.20 7.83 -34.07
N LYS A 446 -25.52 8.01 -34.24
CA LYS A 446 -26.26 9.07 -33.54
C LYS A 446 -26.14 8.89 -32.03
N TYR A 447 -26.37 7.68 -31.53
CA TYR A 447 -26.25 7.36 -30.12
C TYR A 447 -24.83 7.63 -29.60
N SER A 448 -23.80 7.17 -30.30
CA SER A 448 -22.40 7.36 -29.89
C SER A 448 -21.99 8.83 -29.81
N ILE A 449 -22.52 9.68 -30.70
CA ILE A 449 -22.32 11.13 -30.62
C ILE A 449 -22.99 11.70 -29.37
N GLU A 450 -24.26 11.39 -29.15
CA GLU A 450 -25.01 11.90 -27.98
C GLU A 450 -24.37 11.41 -26.67
N ALA A 451 -24.00 10.13 -26.61
CA ALA A 451 -23.35 9.51 -25.47
C ALA A 451 -21.98 10.14 -25.17
N GLY A 452 -21.13 10.34 -26.19
CA GLY A 452 -19.83 10.98 -26.03
C GLY A 452 -19.94 12.43 -25.52
N VAL A 453 -20.94 13.18 -25.99
CA VAL A 453 -21.22 14.55 -25.50
C VAL A 453 -21.67 14.52 -24.04
N SER A 454 -22.56 13.60 -23.68
CA SER A 454 -23.02 13.39 -22.30
C SER A 454 -21.84 13.11 -21.36
N GLN A 455 -20.96 12.17 -21.72
CA GLN A 455 -19.79 11.84 -20.90
C GLN A 455 -18.78 12.99 -20.78
N ALA A 456 -18.57 13.77 -21.84
CA ALA A 456 -17.72 14.96 -21.79
C ALA A 456 -18.26 16.03 -20.81
N LYS A 457 -19.59 16.25 -20.78
CA LYS A 457 -20.24 17.17 -19.83
C LYS A 457 -20.06 16.70 -18.39
N ILE A 458 -20.37 15.45 -18.10
CA ILE A 458 -20.25 14.85 -16.76
C ILE A 458 -18.80 14.95 -16.26
N ALA A 459 -17.83 14.58 -17.10
CA ALA A 459 -16.42 14.68 -16.76
C ALA A 459 -16.02 16.12 -16.44
N ASN A 460 -16.48 17.08 -17.24
CA ASN A 460 -16.17 18.50 -17.06
C ASN A 460 -16.71 19.04 -15.73
N GLU A 461 -17.98 18.76 -15.43
CA GLU A 461 -18.64 19.18 -14.18
C GLU A 461 -17.91 18.64 -12.94
N ILE A 462 -17.56 17.35 -12.93
CA ILE A 462 -16.87 16.72 -11.81
C ILE A 462 -15.44 17.24 -11.68
N SER A 463 -14.75 17.49 -12.80
CA SER A 463 -13.34 17.90 -12.81
C SER A 463 -13.08 19.23 -12.12
N LYS A 464 -14.09 20.12 -12.08
CA LYS A 464 -13.98 21.52 -11.62
C LYS A 464 -12.81 22.26 -12.28
N GLY A 465 -12.45 21.86 -13.50
CA GLY A 465 -11.34 22.42 -14.26
C GLY A 465 -9.95 22.17 -13.66
N ARG A 466 -9.76 21.23 -12.73
CA ARG A 466 -8.48 20.95 -12.07
C ARG A 466 -7.46 20.25 -12.96
N GLY A 467 -7.82 19.12 -13.55
CA GLY A 467 -6.98 18.33 -14.45
C GLY A 467 -7.35 18.50 -15.92
N ARG A 468 -7.11 17.45 -16.72
CA ARG A 468 -7.49 17.38 -18.13
C ARG A 468 -8.41 16.20 -18.42
N ILE A 469 -9.25 16.37 -19.41
CA ILE A 469 -10.24 15.38 -19.85
C ILE A 469 -9.91 14.99 -21.28
N HIS A 470 -9.63 13.72 -21.47
CA HIS A 470 -9.39 13.09 -22.76
C HIS A 470 -10.57 12.21 -23.15
N MET A 471 -10.67 11.95 -24.44
CA MET A 471 -11.59 10.97 -25.01
C MET A 471 -10.77 9.89 -25.71
N ASN A 472 -11.01 8.62 -25.36
CA ASN A 472 -10.40 7.48 -26.04
C ASN A 472 -11.25 7.01 -27.22
N VAL A 473 -10.64 6.84 -28.39
CA VAL A 473 -11.31 6.39 -29.60
C VAL A 473 -10.56 5.22 -30.24
N LEU A 474 -11.31 4.20 -30.63
CA LEU A 474 -10.83 3.09 -31.43
C LEU A 474 -10.94 3.48 -32.91
N TRP A 475 -9.83 3.59 -33.65
CA TRP A 475 -9.93 4.01 -35.06
C TRP A 475 -10.66 3.00 -35.94
N GLU A 476 -10.57 1.71 -35.62
CA GLU A 476 -11.36 0.65 -36.28
C GLU A 476 -12.84 0.62 -35.88
N MET A 477 -13.35 1.57 -35.08
CA MET A 477 -14.79 1.66 -34.86
C MET A 477 -15.49 2.17 -36.13
N GLY A 478 -16.71 1.69 -36.39
CA GLY A 478 -17.49 2.14 -37.54
C GLY A 478 -17.77 3.64 -37.45
N ALA A 479 -17.52 4.35 -38.55
CA ALA A 479 -17.74 5.80 -38.66
C ALA A 479 -17.00 6.65 -37.59
N ALA A 480 -15.79 6.21 -37.18
CA ALA A 480 -14.97 6.88 -36.17
C ALA A 480 -14.87 8.40 -36.37
N GLU A 481 -14.63 8.84 -37.61
CA GLU A 481 -14.49 10.26 -37.93
C GLU A 481 -15.78 11.06 -37.78
N GLN A 482 -16.91 10.50 -38.23
CA GLN A 482 -18.21 11.15 -38.10
C GLN A 482 -18.60 11.30 -36.64
N VAL A 483 -18.33 10.27 -35.83
CA VAL A 483 -18.54 10.31 -34.38
C VAL A 483 -17.64 11.36 -33.73
N LEU A 484 -16.34 11.39 -34.06
CA LEU A 484 -15.40 12.41 -33.58
C LEU A 484 -15.86 13.84 -33.91
N HIS A 485 -16.19 14.11 -35.17
CA HIS A 485 -16.72 15.41 -35.59
C HIS A 485 -17.99 15.77 -34.82
N GLY A 486 -18.93 14.82 -34.68
CA GLY A 486 -20.19 15.05 -33.99
C GLY A 486 -20.01 15.38 -32.50
N ILE A 487 -19.12 14.67 -31.81
CA ILE A 487 -18.82 14.91 -30.39
C ILE A 487 -18.13 16.26 -30.22
N LEU A 488 -17.04 16.49 -30.95
CA LEU A 488 -16.21 17.70 -30.78
C LEU A 488 -16.94 18.98 -31.19
N GLU A 489 -17.86 18.90 -32.16
CA GLU A 489 -18.72 20.03 -32.54
C GLU A 489 -19.68 20.42 -31.40
N LYS A 490 -20.23 19.44 -30.68
CA LYS A 490 -21.23 19.62 -29.63
C LYS A 490 -20.65 19.80 -28.23
N ALA A 491 -19.40 19.38 -28.00
CA ALA A 491 -18.70 19.42 -26.71
C ALA A 491 -17.46 20.35 -26.76
N LYS A 492 -17.55 21.45 -27.50
CA LYS A 492 -16.45 22.42 -27.66
C LYS A 492 -15.92 22.90 -26.31
N GLY A 493 -14.61 22.79 -26.12
CA GLY A 493 -13.92 23.20 -24.89
C GLY A 493 -14.05 22.23 -23.72
N LEU A 494 -14.79 21.12 -23.85
CA LEU A 494 -14.94 20.12 -22.79
C LEU A 494 -13.90 19.00 -22.90
N VAL A 495 -13.54 18.64 -24.14
CA VAL A 495 -12.51 17.63 -24.44
C VAL A 495 -11.19 18.34 -24.76
N HIS A 496 -10.14 17.96 -24.03
CA HIS A 496 -8.82 18.57 -24.12
C HIS A 496 -7.83 17.74 -24.95
N GLY A 497 -8.05 16.43 -25.02
CA GLY A 497 -7.21 15.50 -25.77
C GLY A 497 -8.00 14.36 -26.39
N ILE A 498 -7.56 13.87 -27.54
CA ILE A 498 -8.10 12.67 -28.20
C ILE A 498 -7.01 11.60 -28.20
N THR A 499 -7.22 10.56 -27.41
CA THR A 499 -6.35 9.38 -27.36
C THR A 499 -6.90 8.35 -28.33
N CYS A 500 -6.11 7.92 -29.31
CA CYS A 500 -6.62 7.12 -30.41
C CYS A 500 -5.71 5.94 -30.76
N GLY A 501 -6.25 4.72 -30.70
CA GLY A 501 -5.51 3.49 -30.97
C GLY A 501 -6.25 2.54 -31.92
N ALA A 502 -5.66 1.35 -32.09
CA ALA A 502 -6.10 0.27 -32.98
C ALA A 502 -6.44 0.73 -34.41
N GLY A 503 -5.53 0.46 -35.35
CA GLY A 503 -5.58 0.95 -36.72
C GLY A 503 -4.52 2.03 -36.99
N MET A 504 -4.60 2.68 -38.16
CA MET A 504 -3.69 3.78 -38.54
C MET A 504 -4.47 5.09 -38.72
N PRO A 505 -4.60 5.92 -37.67
CA PRO A 505 -5.48 7.09 -37.66
C PRO A 505 -4.91 8.30 -38.42
N TYR A 506 -4.72 8.17 -39.74
CA TYR A 506 -4.07 9.20 -40.56
C TYR A 506 -4.80 10.55 -40.59
N ARG A 507 -6.11 10.62 -40.28
CA ARG A 507 -6.87 11.88 -40.25
C ARG A 507 -7.06 12.48 -38.87
N LEU A 508 -6.56 11.83 -37.81
CA LEU A 508 -6.74 12.32 -36.43
C LEU A 508 -6.19 13.72 -36.23
N GLY A 509 -4.98 13.99 -36.75
CA GLY A 509 -4.37 15.32 -36.64
C GLY A 509 -5.22 16.41 -37.31
N GLU A 510 -5.84 16.13 -38.45
CA GLU A 510 -6.67 17.10 -39.19
C GLU A 510 -7.94 17.44 -38.40
N ILE A 511 -8.56 16.41 -37.81
CA ILE A 511 -9.74 16.55 -36.95
C ILE A 511 -9.37 17.37 -35.70
N ALA A 512 -8.28 17.01 -35.02
CA ALA A 512 -7.78 17.73 -33.86
C ALA A 512 -7.49 19.20 -34.16
N ALA A 513 -6.83 19.48 -35.30
CA ALA A 513 -6.55 20.84 -35.74
C ALA A 513 -7.83 21.64 -36.03
N LYS A 514 -8.85 21.02 -36.64
CA LYS A 514 -10.14 21.68 -36.89
C LYS A 514 -10.82 22.16 -35.60
N TYR A 515 -10.73 21.37 -34.52
CA TYR A 515 -11.39 21.68 -33.25
C TYR A 515 -10.48 22.30 -32.19
N GLN A 516 -9.19 22.52 -32.49
CA GLN A 516 -8.18 23.02 -31.56
C GLN A 516 -8.07 22.16 -30.28
N VAL A 517 -8.06 20.84 -30.47
CA VAL A 517 -7.91 19.85 -29.39
C VAL A 517 -6.59 19.12 -29.58
N TYR A 518 -5.93 18.72 -28.49
CA TYR A 518 -4.70 17.94 -28.58
C TYR A 518 -4.99 16.51 -29.04
N TYR A 519 -4.03 15.86 -29.70
CA TYR A 519 -4.16 14.46 -30.08
C TYR A 519 -2.98 13.61 -29.56
N TYR A 520 -3.30 12.35 -29.27
CA TYR A 520 -2.44 11.37 -28.62
C TYR A 520 -2.56 10.03 -29.34
N PRO A 521 -1.75 9.77 -30.39
CA PRO A 521 -1.77 8.49 -31.07
C PRO A 521 -1.24 7.38 -30.14
N ILE A 522 -1.98 6.28 -30.04
CA ILE A 522 -1.52 5.03 -29.42
C ILE A 522 -0.75 4.23 -30.47
N ILE A 523 0.49 3.91 -30.15
CA ILE A 523 1.42 3.15 -30.98
C ILE A 523 2.04 2.02 -30.16
N SER A 524 2.49 0.99 -30.85
CA SER A 524 3.18 -0.15 -30.23
C SER A 524 4.66 -0.22 -30.60
N SER A 525 5.19 0.71 -31.40
CA SER A 525 6.60 0.76 -31.81
C SER A 525 6.98 2.10 -32.44
N ALA A 526 8.28 2.44 -32.42
CA ALA A 526 8.83 3.58 -33.14
C ALA A 526 8.54 3.52 -34.64
N ARG A 527 8.58 2.31 -35.24
CA ARG A 527 8.20 2.07 -36.64
C ARG A 527 6.78 2.53 -36.95
N ALA A 528 5.81 2.19 -36.10
CA ALA A 528 4.42 2.59 -36.28
C ALA A 528 4.26 4.12 -36.21
N PHE A 529 4.90 4.75 -35.22
CA PHE A 529 4.87 6.21 -35.08
C PHE A 529 5.54 6.91 -36.27
N LYS A 530 6.69 6.43 -36.75
CA LYS A 530 7.38 6.95 -37.94
C LYS A 530 6.50 6.91 -39.19
N ALA A 531 5.68 5.86 -39.33
CA ALA A 531 4.72 5.75 -40.42
C ALA A 531 3.58 6.77 -40.30
N LEU A 532 3.02 6.97 -39.10
CA LEU A 532 1.99 8.00 -38.86
C LEU A 532 2.55 9.42 -39.09
N TRP A 533 3.74 9.70 -38.56
CA TRP A 533 4.39 11.00 -38.70
C TRP A 533 4.59 11.39 -40.16
N LYS A 534 5.26 10.53 -40.94
CA LYS A 534 5.58 10.82 -42.34
C LYS A 534 4.35 10.94 -43.23
N ARG A 535 3.30 10.16 -42.96
CA ARG A 535 2.11 10.09 -43.82
C ARG A 535 1.05 11.13 -43.47
N ALA A 536 0.97 11.55 -42.20
CA ALA A 536 -0.09 12.41 -41.71
C ALA A 536 0.41 13.58 -40.87
N TYR A 537 1.08 13.31 -39.75
CA TYR A 537 1.23 14.32 -38.70
C TYR A 537 2.28 15.40 -38.98
N GLN A 538 3.30 15.12 -39.80
CA GLN A 538 4.32 16.11 -40.17
C GLN A 538 3.74 17.34 -40.87
N LYS A 539 2.61 17.19 -41.59
CA LYS A 539 1.98 18.26 -42.38
C LYS A 539 0.96 19.09 -41.60
N ILE A 540 0.71 18.72 -40.35
CA ILE A 540 -0.31 19.29 -39.47
C ILE A 540 0.41 19.95 -38.30
N SER A 541 -0.23 20.88 -37.59
CA SER A 541 0.32 21.52 -36.39
C SER A 541 0.90 20.51 -35.40
N SER A 542 2.23 20.40 -35.40
CA SER A 542 2.97 19.61 -34.41
C SER A 542 2.71 20.10 -32.99
N PHE A 543 2.34 21.38 -32.81
CA PHE A 543 2.00 21.93 -31.49
C PHE A 543 0.72 21.35 -30.85
N LEU A 544 -0.14 20.69 -31.63
CA LEU A 544 -1.33 19.99 -31.11
C LEU A 544 -1.06 18.51 -30.82
N LEU A 545 0.11 17.97 -31.19
CA LEU A 545 0.52 16.64 -30.74
C LEU A 545 0.86 16.74 -29.24
N GLY A 546 -0.07 16.32 -28.39
CA GLY A 546 0.05 16.50 -26.95
C GLY A 546 0.92 15.46 -26.27
N GLY A 547 1.22 14.37 -26.96
CA GLY A 547 2.00 13.23 -26.46
C GLY A 547 1.88 12.03 -27.39
N VAL A 548 2.71 11.01 -27.19
CA VAL A 548 2.61 9.72 -27.90
C VAL A 548 2.38 8.63 -26.87
N VAL A 549 1.29 7.88 -26.99
CA VAL A 549 1.02 6.75 -26.09
C VAL A 549 1.73 5.52 -26.63
N TYR A 550 2.80 5.11 -25.97
CA TYR A 550 3.40 3.80 -26.20
C TYR A 550 2.61 2.77 -25.39
N GLU A 551 1.89 1.91 -26.09
CA GLU A 551 1.15 0.80 -25.49
C GLU A 551 1.90 -0.51 -25.71
N ASP A 552 2.27 -1.15 -24.60
CA ASP A 552 3.06 -2.37 -24.62
C ASP A 552 2.34 -3.49 -25.40
N PRO A 553 2.96 -4.06 -26.45
CA PRO A 553 2.31 -5.04 -27.30
C PRO A 553 1.86 -6.32 -26.57
N TRP A 554 2.54 -6.70 -25.48
CA TRP A 554 2.24 -7.92 -24.73
C TRP A 554 1.32 -7.62 -23.55
N LEU A 555 1.54 -6.52 -22.85
CA LEU A 555 0.91 -6.25 -21.55
C LEU A 555 -0.33 -5.35 -21.63
N ALA A 556 -0.68 -4.81 -22.79
CA ALA A 556 -1.90 -4.02 -22.99
C ALA A 556 -3.17 -4.78 -22.58
N GLY A 557 -4.14 -4.04 -22.04
CA GLY A 557 -5.47 -4.55 -21.72
C GLY A 557 -6.48 -4.09 -22.76
N GLY A 558 -7.02 -5.00 -23.57
CA GLY A 558 -7.83 -4.66 -24.74
C GLY A 558 -7.18 -5.20 -26.00
N HIS A 559 -7.09 -4.40 -27.07
CA HIS A 559 -6.36 -4.77 -28.28
C HIS A 559 -4.86 -4.55 -28.13
N ASN A 560 -4.07 -5.44 -28.73
CA ASN A 560 -2.62 -5.48 -28.58
C ASN A 560 -1.95 -5.22 -29.93
N GLY A 561 -0.96 -4.31 -29.94
CA GLY A 561 -0.27 -3.86 -31.15
C GLY A 561 0.87 -4.76 -31.65
N LEU A 562 0.78 -6.08 -31.43
CA LEU A 562 1.76 -7.05 -31.92
C LEU A 562 1.75 -7.13 -33.46
N SER A 563 2.93 -7.06 -34.06
CA SER A 563 3.12 -7.28 -35.49
C SER A 563 3.27 -8.77 -35.82
N ASN A 564 3.06 -9.14 -37.09
CA ASN A 564 3.16 -10.53 -37.53
C ASN A 564 4.58 -11.15 -37.39
N SER A 565 5.61 -10.33 -37.18
CA SER A 565 6.99 -10.76 -36.95
C SER A 565 7.34 -10.96 -35.48
N GLU A 566 6.46 -10.55 -34.57
CA GLU A 566 6.69 -10.65 -33.12
C GLU A 566 6.03 -11.91 -32.58
N ASP A 567 6.71 -12.57 -31.65
CA ASP A 567 6.20 -13.75 -30.96
C ASP A 567 5.35 -13.30 -29.76
N PRO A 568 4.04 -13.64 -29.70
CA PRO A 568 3.18 -13.30 -28.57
C PRO A 568 3.62 -13.96 -27.25
N GLU A 569 4.40 -15.05 -27.29
CA GLU A 569 4.86 -15.77 -26.09
C GLU A 569 6.21 -15.26 -25.56
N LEU A 570 6.93 -14.43 -26.33
CA LEU A 570 8.24 -13.91 -25.96
C LEU A 570 8.15 -12.42 -25.59
N LEU A 571 7.88 -12.15 -24.31
CA LEU A 571 7.78 -10.79 -23.78
C LEU A 571 9.11 -10.02 -23.92
N GLN A 572 9.01 -8.74 -24.26
CA GLN A 572 10.15 -7.83 -24.32
C GLN A 572 9.96 -6.68 -23.34
N ALA A 573 11.06 -6.23 -22.74
CA ALA A 573 11.03 -5.06 -21.87
C ALA A 573 10.72 -3.78 -22.69
N PRO A 574 9.92 -2.84 -22.16
CA PRO A 574 9.49 -1.67 -22.92
C PRO A 574 10.56 -0.58 -23.06
N PHE A 575 11.58 -0.55 -22.19
CA PHE A 575 12.56 0.55 -22.11
C PHE A 575 13.23 0.84 -23.45
N GLU A 576 13.83 -0.18 -24.08
CA GLU A 576 14.54 -0.01 -25.36
C GLU A 576 13.63 0.48 -26.49
N ARG A 577 12.37 0.01 -26.51
CA ARG A 577 11.38 0.39 -27.54
C ARG A 577 10.90 1.83 -27.34
N VAL A 578 10.80 2.27 -26.09
CA VAL A 578 10.50 3.67 -25.74
C VAL A 578 11.70 4.58 -26.01
N ALA A 579 12.92 4.14 -25.73
CA ALA A 579 14.14 4.87 -26.06
C ALA A 579 14.32 5.04 -27.58
N GLU A 580 14.03 4.01 -28.38
CA GLU A 580 14.01 4.09 -29.84
C GLU A 580 12.98 5.12 -30.33
N LEU A 581 11.77 5.09 -29.76
CA LEU A 581 10.72 6.07 -30.06
C LEU A 581 11.17 7.49 -29.71
N ARG A 582 11.74 7.69 -28.52
CA ARG A 582 12.28 8.99 -28.09
C ARG A 582 13.38 9.48 -29.01
N SER A 583 14.31 8.61 -29.41
CA SER A 583 15.38 8.96 -30.34
C SER A 583 14.81 9.53 -31.64
N PHE A 584 13.83 8.85 -32.24
CA PHE A 584 13.17 9.37 -33.45
C PHE A 584 12.37 10.66 -33.18
N MET A 585 11.67 10.77 -32.04
CA MET A 585 10.96 12.00 -31.65
C MET A 585 11.91 13.20 -31.52
N ASN A 586 13.11 13.00 -30.98
CA ASN A 586 14.13 14.03 -30.87
C ASN A 586 14.60 14.50 -32.26
N GLU A 587 14.82 13.57 -33.21
CA GLU A 587 15.22 13.90 -34.59
C GLU A 587 14.24 14.83 -35.31
N ILE A 588 12.94 14.73 -34.97
CA ILE A 588 11.86 15.51 -35.60
C ILE A 588 11.39 16.69 -34.75
N GLY A 589 12.14 17.06 -33.71
CA GLY A 589 11.89 18.26 -32.90
C GLY A 589 10.80 18.10 -31.83
N LEU A 590 10.52 16.89 -31.37
CA LEU A 590 9.52 16.58 -30.34
C LEU A 590 10.15 16.19 -28.99
N ALA A 591 11.32 16.73 -28.67
CA ALA A 591 12.08 16.38 -27.46
C ALA A 591 11.26 16.60 -26.16
N GLU A 592 10.49 17.68 -26.10
CA GLU A 592 9.65 18.03 -24.94
C GLU A 592 8.26 17.39 -24.97
N THR A 593 7.88 16.72 -26.06
CA THR A 593 6.58 16.04 -26.15
C THR A 593 6.62 14.77 -25.31
N PRO A 594 5.69 14.58 -24.34
CA PRO A 594 5.75 13.44 -23.44
C PRO A 594 5.42 12.13 -24.17
N ILE A 595 6.10 11.07 -23.78
CA ILE A 595 5.66 9.70 -24.07
C ILE A 595 4.77 9.26 -22.90
N VAL A 596 3.66 8.59 -23.20
CA VAL A 596 2.80 7.98 -22.20
C VAL A 596 3.04 6.47 -22.23
N MET A 597 3.60 5.91 -21.17
CA MET A 597 3.75 4.46 -21.00
C MET A 597 2.40 3.84 -20.62
N ALA A 598 1.90 2.94 -21.46
CA ALA A 598 0.66 2.20 -21.27
C ALA A 598 0.90 0.69 -21.42
N GLY A 599 0.12 -0.12 -20.69
CA GLY A 599 0.30 -1.58 -20.64
C GLY A 599 1.39 -1.98 -19.62
N GLY A 600 1.04 -2.86 -18.69
CA GLY A 600 1.99 -3.37 -17.68
C GLY A 600 2.34 -2.42 -16.52
N VAL A 601 1.81 -1.20 -16.47
CA VAL A 601 2.04 -0.27 -15.34
C VAL A 601 1.16 -0.63 -14.14
N TRP A 602 1.77 -0.81 -12.96
CA TRP A 602 1.06 -1.04 -11.69
C TRP A 602 1.50 -0.07 -10.58
N HIS A 603 2.76 -0.12 -10.15
CA HIS A 603 3.36 0.82 -9.18
C HIS A 603 4.34 1.75 -9.90
N LEU A 604 4.42 3.03 -9.51
CA LEU A 604 5.40 3.97 -10.12
C LEU A 604 6.84 3.74 -9.64
N LYS A 605 7.04 3.16 -8.46
CA LYS A 605 8.38 2.78 -7.97
C LYS A 605 9.08 1.77 -8.90
N ASP A 606 8.32 0.93 -9.60
CA ASP A 606 8.85 -0.03 -10.56
C ASP A 606 9.44 0.67 -11.81
N TRP A 607 9.13 1.96 -11.99
CA TRP A 607 9.54 2.82 -13.11
C TRP A 607 10.42 3.99 -12.67
N GLU A 608 10.97 3.96 -11.45
CA GLU A 608 11.77 5.07 -10.89
C GLU A 608 12.88 5.55 -11.83
N HIS A 609 13.62 4.61 -12.40
CA HIS A 609 14.69 4.84 -13.37
C HIS A 609 14.26 5.49 -14.71
N TRP A 610 12.96 5.71 -14.93
CA TRP A 610 12.41 6.40 -16.10
C TRP A 610 12.25 7.91 -15.86
N PHE A 611 12.05 8.33 -14.62
CA PHE A 611 11.92 9.75 -14.33
C PHE A 611 13.25 10.47 -14.57
N GLU A 612 13.18 11.64 -15.23
CA GLU A 612 14.35 12.47 -15.57
C GLU A 612 15.44 11.76 -16.41
N ASN A 613 15.10 10.62 -17.03
CA ASN A 613 16.03 9.87 -17.85
C ASN A 613 16.12 10.46 -19.26
N SER A 614 17.31 10.95 -19.62
CA SER A 614 17.58 11.62 -20.90
C SER A 614 17.34 10.76 -22.14
N GLN A 615 17.37 9.43 -22.02
CA GLN A 615 17.14 8.52 -23.15
C GLN A 615 15.66 8.41 -23.54
N ILE A 616 14.74 8.68 -22.60
CA ILE A 616 13.29 8.56 -22.82
C ILE A 616 12.54 9.89 -22.66
N GLY A 617 13.18 10.92 -22.12
CA GLY A 617 12.65 12.28 -22.01
C GLY A 617 11.42 12.38 -21.09
N PRO A 618 10.56 13.40 -21.27
CA PRO A 618 9.35 13.54 -20.48
C PRO A 618 8.43 12.31 -20.61
N ILE A 619 7.99 11.77 -19.47
CA ILE A 619 7.22 10.53 -19.40
C ILE A 619 5.97 10.72 -18.52
N ALA A 620 4.86 10.12 -18.93
CA ALA A 620 3.66 9.91 -18.12
C ALA A 620 3.22 8.45 -18.17
N PHE A 621 2.32 8.07 -17.25
CA PHE A 621 1.90 6.69 -17.07
C PHE A 621 0.39 6.55 -17.19
N GLN A 622 -0.04 5.62 -18.03
CA GLN A 622 -1.44 5.31 -18.24
C GLN A 622 -1.84 4.06 -17.45
N PHE A 623 -2.81 4.23 -16.55
CA PHE A 623 -3.33 3.16 -15.71
C PHE A 623 -4.61 2.62 -16.33
N GLY A 624 -4.49 1.47 -17.00
CA GLY A 624 -5.66 0.77 -17.52
C GLY A 624 -6.38 0.00 -16.41
N THR A 625 -5.72 -0.94 -15.75
CA THR A 625 -6.42 -1.96 -14.95
C THR A 625 -6.90 -1.43 -13.59
N ARG A 626 -6.06 -0.67 -12.85
CA ARG A 626 -6.39 -0.17 -11.50
C ARG A 626 -7.69 0.65 -11.43
N PRO A 627 -7.99 1.57 -12.39
CA PRO A 627 -9.24 2.33 -12.38
C PRO A 627 -10.53 1.49 -12.46
N LEU A 628 -10.46 0.22 -12.88
CA LEU A 628 -11.62 -0.68 -12.87
C LEU A 628 -12.16 -0.89 -11.44
N LEU A 629 -11.27 -0.89 -10.44
CA LEU A 629 -11.63 -1.15 -9.05
C LEU A 629 -11.62 0.16 -8.24
N THR A 630 -12.43 1.12 -8.67
CA THR A 630 -12.73 2.36 -7.93
C THR A 630 -14.22 2.51 -7.69
N LYS A 631 -14.61 3.39 -6.76
CA LYS A 631 -16.02 3.70 -6.49
C LYS A 631 -16.70 4.34 -7.69
N GLU A 632 -15.97 5.15 -8.44
CA GLU A 632 -16.43 5.88 -9.63
C GLU A 632 -16.51 5.01 -10.88
N SER A 633 -15.80 3.87 -10.90
CA SER A 633 -15.84 2.94 -12.03
C SER A 633 -17.26 2.41 -12.29
N PRO A 634 -17.74 2.45 -13.54
CA PRO A 634 -19.11 2.06 -13.90
C PRO A 634 -19.33 0.54 -14.00
N ILE A 635 -18.28 -0.27 -13.84
CA ILE A 635 -18.41 -1.73 -13.95
C ILE A 635 -19.25 -2.31 -12.81
N SER A 636 -19.89 -3.45 -13.07
CA SER A 636 -20.76 -4.12 -12.11
C SER A 636 -20.01 -4.59 -10.84
N THR A 637 -20.75 -4.75 -9.75
CA THR A 637 -20.20 -5.27 -8.49
C THR A 637 -19.61 -6.68 -8.65
N GLU A 638 -20.24 -7.52 -9.47
CA GLU A 638 -19.72 -8.87 -9.76
C GLU A 638 -18.39 -8.82 -10.52
N TRP A 639 -18.24 -7.88 -11.46
CA TRP A 639 -16.96 -7.65 -12.11
C TRP A 639 -15.90 -7.18 -11.10
N LYS A 640 -16.21 -6.21 -10.23
CA LYS A 640 -15.29 -5.77 -9.16
C LYS A 640 -14.85 -6.91 -8.25
N LYS A 641 -15.77 -7.78 -7.82
CA LYS A 641 -15.46 -8.98 -7.03
C LYS A 641 -14.57 -9.94 -7.80
N LYS A 642 -14.86 -10.21 -9.07
CA LYS A 642 -14.06 -11.11 -9.90
C LYS A 642 -12.61 -10.62 -10.02
N LEU A 643 -12.38 -9.31 -10.17
CA LEU A 643 -11.02 -8.73 -10.25
C LEU A 643 -10.16 -9.05 -9.02
N LEU A 644 -10.76 -9.12 -7.82
CA LEU A 644 -10.08 -9.45 -6.57
C LEU A 644 -9.71 -10.94 -6.43
N THR A 645 -10.25 -11.82 -7.29
CA THR A 645 -10.02 -13.27 -7.22
C THR A 645 -9.02 -13.78 -8.26
N LEU A 646 -8.65 -12.95 -9.25
CA LEU A 646 -7.82 -13.39 -10.36
C LEU A 646 -6.38 -13.65 -9.93
N GLU A 647 -5.79 -14.68 -10.53
CA GLU A 647 -4.42 -15.13 -10.34
C GLU A 647 -3.53 -14.74 -11.52
N GLU A 648 -2.22 -14.82 -11.32
CA GLU A 648 -1.26 -14.63 -12.40
C GLU A 648 -1.47 -15.71 -13.48
N GLY A 649 -1.56 -15.28 -14.75
CA GLY A 649 -1.88 -16.15 -15.89
C GLY A 649 -3.36 -16.25 -16.25
N ASP A 650 -4.27 -15.67 -15.46
CA ASP A 650 -5.70 -15.65 -15.76
C ASP A 650 -6.07 -14.73 -16.93
N VAL A 651 -5.18 -13.85 -17.38
CA VAL A 651 -5.39 -13.04 -18.58
C VAL A 651 -4.78 -13.75 -19.79
N PHE A 652 -5.58 -13.97 -20.83
CA PHE A 652 -5.18 -14.65 -22.05
C PHE A 652 -5.06 -13.67 -23.23
N LEU A 653 -3.85 -13.56 -23.75
CA LEU A 653 -3.56 -12.91 -25.02
C LEU A 653 -4.02 -13.82 -26.19
N ASN A 654 -5.04 -13.39 -26.92
CA ASN A 654 -5.71 -14.20 -27.93
C ASN A 654 -5.90 -13.46 -29.26
N LYS A 655 -6.26 -14.19 -30.33
CA LYS A 655 -6.50 -13.63 -31.68
C LYS A 655 -7.94 -13.83 -32.14
N PHE A 656 -8.90 -13.86 -31.21
CA PHE A 656 -10.31 -14.06 -31.54
C PHE A 656 -11.05 -12.77 -31.89
N SER A 657 -10.45 -11.61 -31.64
CA SER A 657 -11.07 -10.30 -31.90
C SER A 657 -11.56 -10.17 -33.34
N PRO A 658 -12.77 -9.63 -33.58
CA PRO A 658 -13.30 -9.41 -34.92
C PRO A 658 -12.54 -8.33 -35.71
N THR A 659 -11.66 -7.56 -35.06
CA THR A 659 -10.76 -6.59 -35.71
C THR A 659 -9.52 -7.25 -36.33
N GLY A 660 -9.21 -8.50 -35.96
CA GLY A 660 -8.02 -9.22 -36.40
C GLY A 660 -6.75 -8.93 -35.59
N PHE A 661 -6.77 -7.94 -34.69
CA PHE A 661 -5.70 -7.70 -33.73
C PHE A 661 -5.68 -8.78 -32.63
N TYR A 662 -4.52 -8.95 -31.99
CA TYR A 662 -4.46 -9.63 -30.71
C TYR A 662 -5.27 -8.85 -29.66
N SER A 663 -5.73 -9.54 -28.63
CA SER A 663 -6.41 -8.92 -27.50
C SER A 663 -6.21 -9.69 -26.19
N SER A 664 -6.07 -8.97 -25.09
CA SER A 664 -5.97 -9.52 -23.73
C SER A 664 -7.34 -9.55 -23.05
N ALA A 665 -7.80 -10.72 -22.63
CA ALA A 665 -9.05 -10.89 -21.90
C ALA A 665 -8.91 -11.92 -20.79
N VAL A 666 -9.69 -11.77 -19.72
CA VAL A 666 -9.73 -12.72 -18.60
C VAL A 666 -10.25 -14.07 -19.08
N ARG A 667 -9.59 -15.15 -18.67
CA ARG A 667 -10.03 -16.53 -18.89
C ARG A 667 -11.28 -16.78 -18.08
N ASN A 668 -12.36 -16.97 -18.79
CA ASN A 668 -13.66 -17.34 -18.28
C ASN A 668 -14.34 -18.30 -19.27
N SER A 669 -15.56 -18.74 -18.96
CA SER A 669 -16.30 -19.67 -19.82
C SER A 669 -16.43 -19.16 -21.26
N PHE A 670 -16.55 -17.85 -21.47
CA PHE A 670 -16.56 -17.24 -22.80
C PHE A 670 -15.25 -17.47 -23.57
N ILE A 671 -14.09 -17.16 -22.98
CA ILE A 671 -12.79 -17.38 -23.64
C ILE A 671 -12.51 -18.87 -23.87
N TYR A 672 -12.86 -19.74 -22.91
CA TYR A 672 -12.70 -21.18 -23.08
C TYR A 672 -13.55 -21.71 -24.24
N GLU A 673 -14.79 -21.23 -24.40
CA GLU A 673 -15.62 -21.59 -25.56
C GLU A 673 -14.96 -21.23 -26.89
N LEU A 674 -14.36 -20.03 -26.99
CA LEU A 674 -13.65 -19.61 -28.20
C LEU A 674 -12.44 -20.51 -28.49
N GLN A 675 -11.66 -20.87 -27.46
CA GLN A 675 -10.49 -21.75 -27.58
C GLN A 675 -10.91 -23.15 -28.04
N GLU A 676 -11.92 -23.72 -27.40
CA GLU A 676 -12.49 -25.00 -27.74
C GLU A 676 -13.06 -25.03 -29.16
N ARG A 677 -13.76 -23.97 -29.55
CA ARG A 677 -14.30 -23.84 -30.91
C ARG A 677 -13.18 -23.76 -31.94
N ASN A 678 -12.08 -23.08 -31.63
CA ASN A 678 -10.91 -23.02 -32.49
C ASN A 678 -10.12 -24.35 -32.52
N SER A 679 -10.12 -25.15 -31.44
CA SER A 679 -9.47 -26.47 -31.41
C SER A 679 -10.23 -27.50 -32.24
N ARG A 680 -11.56 -27.33 -32.39
CA ARG A 680 -12.42 -28.12 -33.29
C ARG A 680 -12.43 -27.62 -34.74
N GLN A 681 -11.28 -27.15 -35.24
CA GLN A 681 -11.12 -26.71 -36.63
C GLN A 681 -10.41 -27.74 -37.49
N MET A 682 -10.72 -27.77 -38.79
CA MET A 682 -10.20 -28.77 -39.71
C MET A 682 -10.08 -28.22 -41.14
N LYS A 683 -8.99 -28.55 -41.83
CA LYS A 683 -8.83 -28.23 -43.26
C LYS A 683 -9.74 -29.11 -44.11
N PHE A 684 -10.25 -28.56 -45.21
CA PHE A 684 -11.04 -29.32 -46.17
C PHE A 684 -10.72 -28.89 -47.60
N SER A 685 -11.08 -29.75 -48.55
CA SER A 685 -11.10 -29.42 -49.98
C SER A 685 -12.52 -29.48 -50.54
N GLU A 686 -12.83 -28.60 -51.49
CA GLU A 686 -14.12 -28.65 -52.21
C GLU A 686 -14.12 -29.71 -53.32
N ASN A 687 -12.93 -30.14 -53.76
CA ASN A 687 -12.74 -31.18 -54.77
C ASN A 687 -11.81 -32.28 -54.24
N VAL A 688 -11.89 -33.49 -54.80
CA VAL A 688 -10.92 -34.55 -54.49
C VAL A 688 -9.52 -34.08 -54.87
N SER A 689 -8.57 -34.11 -53.93
CA SER A 689 -7.20 -33.66 -54.19
C SER A 689 -6.21 -34.29 -53.20
N GLY A 690 -5.23 -35.05 -53.70
CA GLY A 690 -4.19 -35.68 -52.89
C GLY A 690 -4.78 -36.50 -51.74
N GLU A 691 -4.40 -36.15 -50.50
CA GLU A 691 -4.89 -36.79 -49.27
C GLU A 691 -6.35 -36.44 -48.92
N PHE A 692 -6.92 -35.39 -49.53
CA PHE A 692 -8.33 -35.01 -49.37
C PHE A 692 -9.21 -35.80 -50.34
N ASN A 693 -9.38 -37.09 -50.08
CA ASN A 693 -10.17 -38.01 -50.92
C ASN A 693 -11.35 -38.66 -50.18
N ASN A 694 -11.57 -38.33 -48.91
CA ASN A 694 -12.66 -38.88 -48.12
C ASN A 694 -13.86 -37.93 -48.11
N GLU A 695 -14.97 -38.34 -48.73
CA GLU A 695 -16.21 -37.55 -48.76
C GLU A 695 -16.81 -37.39 -47.35
N PHE A 696 -17.23 -36.16 -47.05
CA PHE A 696 -17.94 -35.77 -45.84
C PHE A 696 -19.07 -34.79 -46.19
N ALA A 697 -20.27 -35.03 -45.65
CA ALA A 697 -21.45 -34.22 -45.90
C ALA A 697 -21.57 -33.08 -44.88
N MET A 698 -21.58 -31.84 -45.36
CA MET A 698 -21.60 -30.64 -44.52
C MET A 698 -22.99 -29.98 -44.52
N GLY A 699 -23.56 -29.83 -43.32
CA GLY A 699 -24.82 -29.13 -43.04
C GLY A 699 -26.06 -29.83 -43.59
N SER A 700 -27.23 -29.26 -43.31
CA SER A 700 -28.55 -29.84 -43.65
C SER A 700 -28.78 -30.07 -45.15
N ARG A 701 -28.06 -29.35 -46.02
CA ARG A 701 -28.12 -29.51 -47.48
C ARG A 701 -27.15 -30.56 -48.04
N GLY A 702 -26.39 -31.24 -47.18
CA GLY A 702 -25.47 -32.31 -47.56
C GLY A 702 -24.37 -31.86 -48.54
N ARG A 703 -23.87 -30.63 -48.39
CA ARG A 703 -22.82 -30.12 -49.29
C ARG A 703 -21.55 -30.95 -49.09
N LYS A 704 -21.06 -31.55 -50.17
CA LYS A 704 -19.87 -32.42 -50.12
C LYS A 704 -18.60 -31.59 -49.92
N ILE A 705 -17.79 -32.01 -48.97
CA ILE A 705 -16.40 -31.60 -48.79
C ILE A 705 -15.53 -32.85 -48.66
N TYR A 706 -14.24 -32.71 -48.91
CA TYR A 706 -13.29 -33.81 -48.85
C TYR A 706 -12.27 -33.55 -47.73
N LEU A 707 -12.09 -34.56 -46.88
CA LEU A 707 -11.19 -34.57 -45.73
C LEU A 707 -10.08 -35.62 -45.92
N THR A 708 -9.02 -35.52 -45.12
CA THR A 708 -8.08 -36.64 -44.96
C THR A 708 -8.74 -37.79 -44.20
N ALA A 709 -8.20 -39.01 -44.29
CA ALA A 709 -8.77 -40.15 -43.58
C ALA A 709 -8.80 -39.93 -42.06
N LYS A 710 -7.68 -39.44 -41.51
CA LYS A 710 -7.53 -39.08 -40.09
C LYS A 710 -8.54 -38.01 -39.66
N ASP A 711 -8.69 -36.98 -40.48
CA ASP A 711 -9.61 -35.88 -40.20
C ASP A 711 -11.07 -36.33 -40.25
N LYS A 712 -11.44 -37.24 -41.15
CA LYS A 712 -12.79 -37.80 -41.19
C LYS A 712 -13.14 -38.60 -39.93
N GLU A 713 -12.21 -39.38 -39.39
CA GLU A 713 -12.40 -40.09 -38.12
C GLU A 713 -12.64 -39.11 -36.96
N LEU A 714 -11.81 -38.06 -36.90
CA LEU A 714 -11.95 -37.01 -35.88
C LEU A 714 -13.28 -36.24 -36.01
N ALA A 715 -13.69 -35.89 -37.24
CA ALA A 715 -14.97 -35.26 -37.51
C ALA A 715 -16.16 -36.12 -37.05
N ASN A 716 -16.12 -37.43 -37.32
CA ASN A 716 -17.13 -38.37 -36.84
C ASN A 716 -17.16 -38.48 -35.31
N ALA A 717 -15.99 -38.45 -34.66
CA ALA A 717 -15.90 -38.43 -33.21
C ALA A 717 -16.55 -37.17 -32.61
N TRP A 718 -16.32 -35.99 -33.19
CA TRP A 718 -16.96 -34.74 -32.78
C TRP A 718 -18.47 -34.75 -32.99
N ILE A 719 -18.96 -35.29 -34.11
CA ILE A 719 -20.40 -35.49 -34.34
C ILE A 719 -21.01 -36.37 -33.25
N LYS A 720 -20.35 -37.48 -32.91
CA LYS A 720 -20.82 -38.38 -31.84
C LYS A 720 -20.83 -37.70 -30.47
N ALA A 721 -19.93 -36.75 -30.24
CA ALA A 721 -19.88 -35.92 -29.04
C ALA A 721 -20.88 -34.74 -29.04
N GLY A 722 -21.73 -34.61 -30.05
CA GLY A 722 -22.80 -33.60 -30.12
C GLY A 722 -22.46 -32.32 -30.90
N TYR A 723 -21.28 -32.23 -31.51
CA TYR A 723 -20.88 -31.12 -32.37
C TYR A 723 -21.28 -31.38 -33.82
N THR A 724 -22.59 -31.37 -34.07
CA THR A 724 -23.18 -31.81 -35.35
C THR A 724 -23.23 -30.73 -36.43
N GLU A 725 -23.11 -29.46 -36.05
CA GLU A 725 -23.19 -28.33 -36.98
C GLU A 725 -21.80 -27.90 -37.46
N VAL A 726 -21.66 -27.72 -38.77
CA VAL A 726 -20.37 -27.43 -39.42
C VAL A 726 -20.41 -26.05 -40.09
N MET A 727 -19.44 -25.19 -39.75
CA MET A 727 -19.35 -23.83 -40.28
C MET A 727 -18.03 -23.60 -41.01
N LYS A 728 -18.10 -23.10 -42.25
CA LYS A 728 -16.90 -22.68 -43.01
C LYS A 728 -16.28 -21.42 -42.42
N THR A 729 -14.96 -21.38 -42.38
CA THR A 729 -14.16 -20.20 -42.04
C THR A 729 -13.67 -19.49 -43.31
N PRO A 730 -13.01 -18.33 -43.20
CA PRO A 730 -12.37 -17.65 -44.33
C PRO A 730 -11.14 -18.40 -44.90
N ASP A 731 -10.49 -19.24 -44.09
CA ASP A 731 -9.15 -19.79 -44.38
C ASP A 731 -9.18 -21.24 -44.88
N THR A 732 -10.20 -21.60 -45.68
CA THR A 732 -10.43 -22.98 -46.17
C THR A 732 -10.43 -24.05 -45.08
N THR A 733 -10.87 -23.69 -43.87
CA THR A 733 -11.17 -24.62 -42.79
C THR A 733 -12.67 -24.64 -42.47
N VAL A 734 -13.09 -25.66 -41.74
CA VAL A 734 -14.40 -25.74 -41.08
C VAL A 734 -14.22 -25.87 -39.58
N ILE A 735 -15.22 -25.42 -38.81
CA ILE A 735 -15.33 -25.69 -37.38
C ILE A 735 -16.59 -26.48 -37.06
N PHE A 736 -16.53 -27.27 -35.99
CA PHE A 736 -17.63 -28.09 -35.49
C PHE A 736 -18.18 -27.49 -34.18
N VAL A 737 -19.49 -27.23 -34.16
CA VAL A 737 -20.20 -26.61 -33.04
C VAL A 737 -21.50 -27.35 -32.73
N THR A 738 -22.05 -27.12 -31.54
CA THR A 738 -23.37 -27.65 -31.18
C THR A 738 -24.49 -26.89 -31.91
N PRO A 739 -25.70 -27.48 -32.07
CA PRO A 739 -26.83 -26.80 -32.69
C PRO A 739 -27.19 -25.46 -32.03
N GLY A 740 -27.14 -25.39 -30.69
CA GLY A 740 -27.40 -24.16 -29.94
C GLY A 740 -26.39 -23.06 -30.26
N LYS A 741 -25.09 -23.39 -30.25
CA LYS A 741 -24.03 -22.43 -30.57
C LYS A 741 -24.07 -21.99 -32.04
N PHE A 742 -24.38 -22.90 -32.96
CA PHE A 742 -24.61 -22.53 -34.36
C PHE A 742 -25.72 -21.49 -34.50
N ALA A 743 -26.86 -21.71 -33.84
CA ALA A 743 -27.98 -20.78 -33.86
C ALA A 743 -27.59 -19.41 -33.28
N GLU A 744 -26.88 -19.40 -32.16
CA GLU A 744 -26.38 -18.17 -31.52
C GLU A 744 -25.44 -17.37 -32.44
N ILE A 745 -24.40 -18.01 -33.00
CA ILE A 745 -23.45 -17.36 -33.91
C ILE A 745 -24.19 -16.76 -35.11
N ARG A 746 -25.13 -17.50 -35.71
CA ARG A 746 -25.92 -17.02 -36.84
C ARG A 746 -26.80 -15.84 -36.46
N GLN A 747 -27.45 -15.91 -35.31
CA GLN A 747 -28.29 -14.83 -34.82
C GLN A 747 -27.48 -13.54 -34.59
N ASP A 748 -26.29 -13.66 -33.99
CA ASP A 748 -25.40 -12.52 -33.75
C ASP A 748 -24.87 -11.93 -35.07
N GLN A 749 -24.57 -12.76 -36.07
CA GLN A 749 -24.21 -12.30 -37.41
C GLN A 749 -25.35 -11.55 -38.11
N ILE A 750 -26.59 -12.04 -37.97
CA ILE A 750 -27.80 -11.40 -38.51
C ILE A 750 -28.02 -10.05 -37.80
N ASN A 751 -27.84 -10.00 -36.49
CA ASN A 751 -28.05 -8.82 -35.65
C ASN A 751 -26.94 -7.77 -35.75
N CYS A 752 -25.97 -7.93 -36.65
CA CYS A 752 -24.89 -6.98 -36.84
C CYS A 752 -25.40 -5.55 -37.05
N MET A 753 -24.81 -4.61 -36.31
CA MET A 753 -25.11 -3.18 -36.27
C MET A 753 -24.01 -2.31 -36.88
N GLY A 754 -22.99 -2.91 -37.49
CA GLY A 754 -21.89 -2.17 -38.11
C GLY A 754 -20.98 -1.40 -37.14
N CYS A 755 -20.72 -1.91 -35.94
CA CYS A 755 -19.92 -1.22 -34.91
C CYS A 755 -18.42 -1.07 -35.24
N LEU A 756 -17.92 -1.77 -36.26
CA LEU A 756 -16.51 -1.74 -36.68
C LEU A 756 -16.41 -1.27 -38.14
N SER A 757 -15.29 -0.62 -38.47
CA SER A 757 -14.90 -0.24 -39.83
C SER A 757 -14.77 -1.47 -40.74
N HIS A 758 -14.27 -2.58 -40.18
CA HIS A 758 -14.16 -3.90 -40.78
C HIS A 758 -14.38 -4.96 -39.69
N CYS A 759 -15.32 -5.87 -39.93
CA CYS A 759 -15.68 -6.91 -38.97
C CYS A 759 -15.51 -8.31 -39.58
N LEU A 760 -14.51 -9.06 -39.09
CA LEU A 760 -14.28 -10.45 -39.49
C LEU A 760 -15.47 -11.35 -39.12
N PHE A 761 -16.16 -11.08 -38.01
CA PHE A 761 -17.25 -11.91 -37.52
C PHE A 761 -18.53 -11.81 -38.38
N SER A 762 -18.81 -10.66 -39.01
CA SER A 762 -20.08 -10.41 -39.72
C SER A 762 -19.95 -10.14 -41.22
N ASN A 763 -18.71 -10.05 -41.73
CA ASN A 763 -18.37 -9.59 -43.10
C ASN A 763 -18.82 -8.13 -43.37
N TRP A 764 -19.02 -7.32 -42.33
CA TRP A 764 -19.36 -5.92 -42.49
C TRP A 764 -18.12 -5.04 -42.72
N LYS A 765 -18.26 -4.00 -43.55
CA LYS A 765 -17.41 -2.80 -43.51
C LYS A 765 -18.25 -1.53 -43.59
N ASP A 766 -17.76 -0.42 -43.06
CA ASP A 766 -18.54 0.82 -42.93
C ASP A 766 -18.56 1.72 -44.18
N HIS A 767 -17.95 1.29 -45.29
CA HIS A 767 -17.85 2.07 -46.52
C HIS A 767 -18.10 1.23 -47.78
N GLY A 768 -18.32 1.91 -48.91
CA GLY A 768 -18.51 1.27 -50.22
C GLY A 768 -19.77 0.39 -50.27
N ASP A 769 -19.61 -0.89 -50.62
CA ASP A 769 -20.68 -1.88 -50.72
C ASP A 769 -21.04 -2.55 -49.39
N HIS A 770 -20.48 -2.08 -48.27
CA HIS A 770 -20.71 -2.59 -46.91
C HIS A 770 -20.42 -4.09 -46.69
N SER A 771 -19.57 -4.66 -47.55
CA SER A 771 -19.11 -6.05 -47.47
C SER A 771 -17.59 -6.11 -47.52
N THR A 772 -16.97 -6.93 -46.67
CA THR A 772 -15.51 -7.19 -46.78
C THR A 772 -15.16 -8.09 -47.97
N GLY A 773 -16.17 -8.69 -48.62
CA GLY A 773 -15.99 -9.69 -49.68
C GLY A 773 -15.49 -11.06 -49.17
N ARG A 774 -15.26 -11.20 -47.85
CA ARG A 774 -14.81 -12.43 -47.21
C ARG A 774 -15.98 -13.12 -46.51
N LYS A 775 -15.83 -14.42 -46.20
CA LYS A 775 -16.82 -15.09 -45.37
C LYS A 775 -16.76 -14.56 -43.94
N PRO A 776 -17.89 -14.47 -43.22
CA PRO A 776 -17.89 -14.28 -41.78
C PRO A 776 -17.06 -15.38 -41.09
N ASP A 777 -16.22 -15.01 -40.12
CA ASP A 777 -15.40 -15.95 -39.35
C ASP A 777 -16.14 -16.39 -38.07
N PRO A 778 -16.67 -17.62 -38.02
CA PRO A 778 -17.41 -18.11 -36.86
C PRO A 778 -16.49 -18.46 -35.68
N ARG A 779 -15.16 -18.37 -35.83
CA ARG A 779 -14.19 -18.48 -34.72
C ARG A 779 -14.09 -17.18 -33.91
N SER A 780 -14.58 -16.07 -34.45
CA SER A 780 -14.68 -14.77 -33.77
C SER A 780 -16.05 -14.57 -33.12
N PHE A 781 -16.36 -13.37 -32.63
CA PHE A 781 -17.58 -13.07 -31.89
C PHE A 781 -18.06 -11.64 -32.12
N CYS A 782 -19.30 -11.35 -31.72
CA CYS A 782 -19.82 -9.99 -31.73
C CYS A 782 -19.29 -9.19 -30.53
N ILE A 783 -18.23 -8.41 -30.73
CA ILE A 783 -17.60 -7.62 -29.66
C ILE A 783 -18.54 -6.58 -29.02
N GLN A 784 -19.42 -5.97 -29.81
CA GLN A 784 -20.39 -5.00 -29.30
C GLN A 784 -21.36 -5.64 -28.30
N LYS A 785 -21.95 -6.79 -28.68
CA LYS A 785 -22.93 -7.50 -27.84
C LYS A 785 -22.32 -7.83 -26.48
N THR A 786 -21.15 -8.46 -26.49
CA THR A 786 -20.57 -8.99 -25.27
C THR A 786 -20.08 -7.90 -24.31
N LEU A 787 -19.49 -6.81 -24.83
CA LEU A 787 -19.07 -5.68 -24.01
C LEU A 787 -20.24 -4.85 -23.49
N GLN A 788 -21.31 -4.69 -24.26
CA GLN A 788 -22.54 -4.05 -23.76
C GLN A 788 -23.17 -4.90 -22.65
N ASN A 789 -23.24 -6.22 -22.84
CA ASN A 789 -23.78 -7.12 -21.83
C ASN A 789 -22.99 -7.05 -20.52
N ILE A 790 -21.66 -7.20 -20.54
CA ILE A 790 -20.88 -7.24 -19.29
C ILE A 790 -20.91 -5.91 -18.51
N VAL A 791 -21.11 -4.78 -19.17
CA VAL A 791 -21.26 -3.47 -18.53
C VAL A 791 -22.68 -3.26 -17.97
N HIS A 792 -23.68 -3.91 -18.54
CA HIS A 792 -25.10 -3.81 -18.15
C HIS A 792 -25.60 -5.10 -17.48
N ASP A 793 -24.88 -5.55 -16.44
CA ASP A 793 -25.25 -6.67 -15.56
C ASP A 793 -25.25 -8.08 -16.18
N GLY A 794 -24.59 -8.24 -17.34
CA GLY A 794 -24.29 -9.54 -17.92
C GLY A 794 -23.40 -10.40 -17.01
N ASN A 795 -23.53 -11.72 -17.12
CA ASN A 795 -22.73 -12.64 -16.33
C ASN A 795 -21.26 -12.59 -16.77
N VAL A 796 -20.38 -12.18 -15.85
CA VAL A 796 -18.93 -12.01 -16.08
C VAL A 796 -18.21 -13.29 -16.54
N GLU A 797 -18.80 -14.47 -16.33
CA GLU A 797 -18.26 -15.74 -16.83
C GLU A 797 -18.53 -15.98 -18.31
N ASN A 798 -19.61 -15.40 -18.84
CA ASN A 798 -20.13 -15.68 -20.19
C ASN A 798 -19.94 -14.53 -21.16
N GLU A 799 -19.22 -13.48 -20.76
CA GLU A 799 -18.98 -12.29 -21.57
C GLU A 799 -17.48 -11.93 -21.63
N LEU A 800 -17.10 -11.13 -22.61
CA LEU A 800 -15.72 -10.65 -22.78
C LEU A 800 -15.36 -9.68 -21.67
N MET A 801 -14.41 -10.09 -20.83
CA MET A 801 -13.89 -9.28 -19.75
C MET A 801 -12.47 -8.82 -20.08
N PHE A 802 -12.34 -7.58 -20.56
CA PHE A 802 -11.01 -7.01 -20.82
C PHE A 802 -10.29 -6.64 -19.52
N SER A 803 -9.02 -7.01 -19.45
CA SER A 803 -8.12 -6.56 -18.39
C SER A 803 -6.67 -6.63 -18.85
N GLY A 804 -5.81 -5.82 -18.25
CA GLY A 804 -4.36 -5.93 -18.44
C GLY A 804 -3.79 -7.09 -17.61
N HIS A 805 -2.64 -7.62 -18.04
CA HIS A 805 -2.03 -8.82 -17.44
C HIS A 805 -1.71 -8.70 -15.94
N ASN A 806 -1.47 -7.49 -15.43
CA ASN A 806 -1.21 -7.25 -13.99
C ASN A 806 -2.47 -7.29 -13.11
N VAL A 807 -3.63 -7.70 -13.62
CA VAL A 807 -4.88 -7.72 -12.85
C VAL A 807 -4.82 -8.58 -11.59
N TYR A 808 -4.01 -9.64 -11.61
CA TYR A 808 -3.79 -10.52 -10.45
C TYR A 808 -3.28 -9.77 -9.22
N ARG A 809 -2.63 -8.62 -9.42
CA ARG A 809 -2.12 -7.79 -8.34
C ARG A 809 -3.22 -7.19 -7.47
N PHE A 810 -4.46 -7.13 -7.93
CA PHE A 810 -5.58 -6.75 -7.04
C PHE A 810 -5.69 -7.69 -5.83
N LYS A 811 -5.40 -8.98 -6.01
CA LYS A 811 -5.41 -9.97 -4.92
C LYS A 811 -4.22 -9.81 -3.97
N GLN A 812 -3.08 -9.34 -4.47
CA GLN A 812 -1.80 -9.32 -3.75
C GLN A 812 -1.47 -7.96 -3.12
N ASP A 813 -2.01 -6.88 -3.66
CA ASP A 813 -1.71 -5.52 -3.24
C ASP A 813 -2.51 -5.19 -1.96
N PRO A 814 -1.84 -4.91 -0.83
CA PRO A 814 -2.50 -4.61 0.44
C PRO A 814 -3.49 -3.44 0.37
N PHE A 815 -3.35 -2.57 -0.63
CA PHE A 815 -4.28 -1.47 -0.85
C PHE A 815 -5.72 -1.93 -1.11
N TYR A 816 -5.94 -3.16 -1.58
CA TYR A 816 -7.27 -3.72 -1.85
C TYR A 816 -7.64 -4.86 -0.89
N GLU A 817 -6.88 -5.06 0.19
CA GLU A 817 -7.17 -6.09 1.20
C GLU A 817 -8.59 -5.95 1.76
N ASN A 818 -9.17 -7.08 2.16
CA ASN A 818 -10.54 -7.18 2.68
C ASN A 818 -11.61 -6.66 1.70
N GLY A 819 -11.31 -6.61 0.40
CA GLY A 819 -12.22 -6.15 -0.64
C GLY A 819 -12.41 -4.63 -0.66
N TYR A 820 -11.43 -3.88 -0.17
CA TYR A 820 -11.46 -2.42 -0.20
C TYR A 820 -11.52 -1.90 -1.64
N VAL A 821 -12.48 -1.00 -1.91
CA VAL A 821 -12.63 -0.32 -3.20
C VAL A 821 -12.37 1.18 -2.98
N PRO A 822 -11.20 1.70 -3.39
CA PRO A 822 -10.84 3.11 -3.20
C PRO A 822 -11.69 4.06 -4.07
N THR A 823 -11.75 5.32 -3.67
CA THR A 823 -12.10 6.41 -4.60
C THR A 823 -10.96 6.63 -5.59
N VAL A 824 -11.25 7.24 -6.74
CA VAL A 824 -10.20 7.67 -7.69
C VAL A 824 -9.19 8.60 -7.01
N LYS A 825 -9.64 9.48 -6.12
CA LYS A 825 -8.75 10.38 -5.37
C LYS A 825 -7.73 9.60 -4.53
N GLU A 826 -8.21 8.64 -3.73
CA GLU A 826 -7.35 7.78 -2.91
C GLU A 826 -6.38 6.96 -3.78
N LEU A 827 -6.85 6.46 -4.93
CA LEU A 827 -6.01 5.75 -5.90
C LEU A 827 -4.89 6.65 -6.45
N VAL A 828 -5.21 7.89 -6.86
CA VAL A 828 -4.21 8.85 -7.35
C VAL A 828 -3.21 9.21 -6.26
N GLU A 829 -3.68 9.50 -5.04
CA GLU A 829 -2.82 9.78 -3.88
C GLU A 829 -1.89 8.60 -3.59
N ARG A 830 -2.40 7.37 -3.68
CA ARG A 830 -1.60 6.15 -3.51
C ARG A 830 -0.53 6.02 -4.58
N ILE A 831 -0.88 6.21 -5.85
CA ILE A 831 0.06 6.18 -6.99
C ILE A 831 1.20 7.21 -6.79
N LEU A 832 0.87 8.41 -6.28
CA LEU A 832 1.86 9.46 -6.00
C LEU A 832 2.86 9.10 -4.90
N THR A 833 2.56 8.12 -4.04
CA THR A 833 3.54 7.57 -3.08
C THR A 833 4.50 6.56 -3.69
N GLY A 834 4.40 6.32 -5.00
CA GLY A 834 5.14 5.28 -5.73
C GLY A 834 4.40 3.94 -5.82
N TYR A 835 3.26 3.77 -5.15
CA TYR A 835 2.48 2.52 -5.08
C TYR A 835 1.23 2.53 -5.96
#